data_AF-A0A6L6EF17-F1
#
_entry.id   AF-A0A6L6EF17-F1
#
_cell.length_a   1.000
_cell.length_b   1.000
_cell.length_c   1.000
_cell.angle_alpha   90.00
_cell.angle_beta   90.00
_cell.angle_gamma   90.00
#
_symmetry.space_group_name_H-M   'P 1'
#
loop_
_entity.id
_entity.type
_entity.pdbx_description
1 polymer ?
#
loop_
_entity_poly.entity_id
_entity_poly.type
_entity_poly.pdbx_seq_one_letter_code
_entity_poly.pdbx_strand_id
1 'polypeptide(L)'
;MNFGHNFLRVFSVGLITLSIFLPTTPVAFAVCPGPTAETWLPDGTLNPALPPQIDAYVACVEAENRSRYAENAAADAAAAAAYQAQAQAAAQAEAQAAAAAAAAKEAASRNPKDVAQIASLTDEVKKLNDELSALKSKLAEQAVIAEKSKSQASEIEKLQQSSKSNDEKFAEANARLAEASKKITELLSKVASAEAEKQELITTKSKEATVANIAKIADVSATVEDAKGVKVSAITAVDASGKDVKDGDGKVVLLAPIVGNDGKAIRTADGQVARASLATTSSGEVLIASSKKKSSAPVIVMNVLSGDNQLLLGPDGKPLTTAPVVKSGNIVFVDGNGMPIMVKPVLGPSGQPVLSEGKILMTQLLTSGANEALLDSTGAPLMTVPLLDSTGTPVKAGNGKVVYVPPVLNSKGAVVLEANGSPKLAQPLADNVGSIALTPDGRPFVGQPLVTDSGAEIKFKGANVFVGAVGMPVVSMTGKAVKSAEGSNLQFSYNGTIADNDGKQYVGTDGRAILVNSRGLLLNPVGDLLLDRKGKAVRVAENGNVVDGSGKEIKSLTGKTLTISSTNKTISIKIGGKEILAPNGKAVRVALNGQVFDAGGFQVLAANGNPIFVDSVKKSLVDTSGSAIKVGDGQKVVGRIGKATN
;
A
#
# COMPACT_ATOMS: atom_id res chain seq x y z
N MET A 1 -39.29 -23.73 -85.30
CA MET A 1 -40.10 -24.47 -84.31
C MET A 1 -39.61 -25.92 -84.24
N ASN A 2 -39.13 -26.31 -83.06
CA ASN A 2 -38.92 -27.63 -82.39
C ASN A 2 -38.76 -29.02 -83.07
N PHE A 3 -37.77 -29.75 -82.49
CA PHE A 3 -37.58 -31.22 -82.19
C PHE A 3 -37.50 -32.24 -83.35
N GLY A 4 -36.79 -33.38 -83.29
CA GLY A 4 -36.02 -34.15 -82.28
C GLY A 4 -35.91 -35.62 -82.78
N HIS A 5 -34.72 -36.24 -82.88
CA HIS A 5 -34.09 -37.25 -81.99
C HIS A 5 -34.18 -38.75 -82.39
N ASN A 6 -33.05 -39.43 -82.15
CA ASN A 6 -32.58 -40.79 -82.52
C ASN A 6 -32.75 -41.83 -81.38
N PHE A 7 -32.46 -43.12 -81.65
CA PHE A 7 -31.61 -44.08 -80.85
C PHE A 7 -31.65 -45.51 -81.48
N LEU A 8 -30.82 -46.54 -81.22
CA LEU A 8 -29.37 -46.85 -81.09
C LEU A 8 -29.27 -48.42 -80.96
N ARG A 9 -28.12 -49.07 -81.27
CA ARG A 9 -27.83 -50.54 -81.10
C ARG A 9 -26.52 -50.78 -80.30
N VAL A 10 -26.36 -51.98 -79.69
CA VAL A 10 -25.33 -52.37 -78.68
C VAL A 10 -24.46 -53.57 -79.13
N PHE A 11 -23.20 -53.64 -78.69
CA PHE A 11 -22.40 -54.87 -78.43
C PHE A 11 -21.34 -54.62 -77.33
N SER A 12 -21.03 -55.63 -76.50
CA SER A 12 -20.28 -55.54 -75.22
C SER A 12 -19.02 -56.43 -75.18
N VAL A 13 -17.92 -55.95 -74.56
CA VAL A 13 -16.77 -56.74 -74.08
C VAL A 13 -16.41 -56.24 -72.68
N GLY A 14 -16.19 -57.16 -71.74
CA GLY A 14 -15.98 -56.90 -70.31
C GLY A 14 -14.54 -56.54 -69.92
N LEU A 15 -14.41 -55.58 -69.01
CA LEU A 15 -13.19 -55.15 -68.34
C LEU A 15 -13.39 -55.26 -66.83
N ILE A 16 -12.43 -55.87 -66.13
CA ILE A 16 -12.38 -55.97 -64.67
C ILE A 16 -11.78 -54.67 -64.12
N THR A 17 -12.55 -53.93 -63.34
CA THR A 17 -12.09 -52.74 -62.60
C THR A 17 -12.25 -52.92 -61.09
N LEU A 18 -11.11 -52.80 -60.41
CA LEU A 18 -10.95 -52.65 -58.98
C LEU A 18 -11.68 -51.38 -58.50
N SER A 19 -12.69 -51.52 -57.62
CA SER A 19 -13.38 -50.37 -57.03
C SER A 19 -13.20 -50.39 -55.51
N ILE A 20 -12.35 -49.48 -55.03
CA ILE A 20 -12.27 -49.07 -53.63
C ILE A 20 -13.54 -48.27 -53.35
N PHE A 21 -14.44 -48.82 -52.53
CA PHE A 21 -15.59 -48.06 -52.00
C PHE A 21 -15.07 -47.09 -50.93
N LEU A 22 -14.85 -45.83 -51.32
CA LEU A 22 -14.93 -44.71 -50.38
C LEU A 22 -16.42 -44.33 -50.24
N PRO A 23 -16.98 -44.26 -49.02
CA PRO A 23 -18.31 -43.70 -48.85
C PRO A 23 -18.24 -42.18 -49.10
N THR A 24 -18.68 -41.75 -50.28
CA THR A 24 -18.92 -40.33 -50.56
C THR A 24 -20.37 -39.99 -50.18
N THR A 25 -20.56 -39.45 -48.98
CA THR A 25 -21.71 -38.59 -48.69
C THR A 25 -21.18 -37.22 -48.30
N PRO A 26 -21.54 -36.13 -49.00
CA PRO A 26 -21.30 -34.80 -48.49
C PRO A 26 -22.26 -34.58 -47.32
N VAL A 27 -21.76 -34.66 -46.09
CA VAL A 27 -22.54 -34.28 -44.91
C VAL A 27 -22.48 -32.75 -44.83
N ALA A 28 -23.64 -32.10 -45.01
CA ALA A 28 -23.76 -30.68 -44.76
C ALA A 28 -23.57 -30.46 -43.25
N PHE A 29 -22.41 -29.94 -42.84
CA PHE A 29 -22.22 -29.48 -41.47
C PHE A 29 -23.15 -28.29 -41.24
N ALA A 30 -24.14 -28.47 -40.37
CA ALA A 30 -24.93 -27.36 -39.86
C ALA A 30 -24.01 -26.49 -38.99
N VAL A 31 -23.51 -25.39 -39.54
CA VAL A 31 -22.70 -24.43 -38.77
C VAL A 31 -23.59 -23.83 -37.69
N CYS A 32 -23.35 -24.15 -36.41
CA CYS A 32 -24.05 -23.52 -35.30
C CYS A 32 -23.72 -22.00 -35.31
N PRO A 33 -24.69 -21.11 -35.59
CA PRO A 33 -24.42 -19.67 -35.61
C PRO A 33 -24.14 -19.20 -34.18
N GLY A 34 -23.01 -18.54 -33.97
CA GLY A 34 -22.69 -17.94 -32.67
C GLY A 34 -23.64 -16.79 -32.32
N PRO A 35 -23.72 -16.38 -31.05
CA PRO A 35 -24.54 -15.24 -30.63
C PRO A 35 -24.10 -13.97 -31.35
N THR A 36 -25.05 -13.25 -31.96
CA THR A 36 -24.79 -12.04 -32.78
C THR A 36 -25.18 -10.74 -32.09
N ALA A 37 -25.78 -10.82 -30.90
CA ALA A 37 -26.21 -9.64 -30.15
C ALA A 37 -25.05 -8.95 -29.42
N GLU A 38 -25.06 -7.62 -29.42
CA GLU A 38 -24.10 -6.81 -28.65
C GLU A 38 -24.27 -7.07 -27.15
N THR A 39 -23.14 -7.20 -26.45
CA THR A 39 -23.06 -7.63 -25.04
C THR A 39 -23.65 -6.59 -24.07
N TRP A 40 -23.62 -5.32 -24.46
CA TRP A 40 -24.06 -4.18 -23.65
C TRP A 40 -24.97 -3.29 -24.49
N LEU A 41 -26.11 -2.88 -23.91
CA LEU A 41 -26.97 -1.86 -24.49
C LEU A 41 -26.33 -0.47 -24.29
N PRO A 42 -26.72 0.56 -25.08
CA PRO A 42 -26.17 1.91 -24.97
C PRO A 42 -26.35 2.57 -23.60
N ASP A 43 -27.27 2.04 -22.77
CA ASP A 43 -27.52 2.47 -21.40
C ASP A 43 -26.63 1.77 -20.36
N GLY A 44 -25.69 0.93 -20.80
CA GLY A 44 -24.77 0.18 -19.94
C GLY A 44 -25.39 -1.06 -19.28
N THR A 45 -26.61 -1.44 -19.65
CA THR A 45 -27.24 -2.67 -19.16
C THR A 45 -26.89 -3.88 -20.03
N LEU A 46 -26.86 -5.07 -19.41
CA LEU A 46 -26.62 -6.33 -20.11
C LEU A 46 -27.80 -6.64 -21.03
N ASN A 47 -27.51 -6.97 -22.30
CA ASN A 47 -28.55 -7.28 -23.26
C ASN A 47 -29.31 -8.56 -22.84
N PRO A 48 -30.62 -8.47 -22.53
CA PRO A 48 -31.39 -9.62 -22.04
C PRO A 48 -31.58 -10.72 -23.11
N ALA A 49 -31.26 -10.45 -24.37
CA ALA A 49 -31.28 -11.44 -25.45
C ALA A 49 -30.03 -12.33 -25.51
N LEU A 50 -28.97 -12.02 -24.75
CA LEU A 50 -27.70 -12.75 -24.79
C LEU A 50 -27.77 -14.15 -24.14
N PRO A 51 -28.34 -14.33 -22.92
CA PRO A 51 -28.39 -15.65 -22.27
C PRO A 51 -29.13 -16.72 -23.09
N PRO A 52 -30.31 -16.46 -23.68
CA PRO A 52 -31.01 -17.45 -24.51
C PRO A 52 -30.23 -17.86 -25.77
N GLN A 53 -29.43 -16.96 -26.36
CA GLN A 53 -28.61 -17.28 -27.54
C GLN A 53 -27.40 -18.15 -27.19
N ILE A 54 -26.81 -17.95 -26.01
CA ILE A 54 -25.70 -18.78 -25.50
C ILE A 54 -26.21 -20.19 -25.23
N ASP A 55 -27.37 -20.33 -24.57
CA ASP A 55 -27.97 -21.64 -24.28
C ASP A 55 -28.32 -22.41 -25.57
N ALA A 56 -28.84 -21.73 -26.59
CA ALA A 56 -29.12 -22.32 -27.89
C ALA A 56 -27.85 -22.79 -28.62
N TYR A 57 -26.76 -22.02 -28.54
CA TYR A 57 -25.47 -22.40 -29.12
C TYR A 57 -24.87 -23.63 -28.44
N VAL A 58 -24.89 -23.69 -27.10
CA VAL A 58 -24.38 -24.85 -26.33
C VAL A 58 -25.18 -26.12 -26.67
N ALA A 59 -26.51 -26.03 -26.73
CA ALA A 59 -27.35 -27.16 -27.09
C ALA A 59 -27.09 -27.69 -28.52
N CYS A 60 -26.80 -26.79 -29.47
CA CYS A 60 -26.42 -27.15 -30.84
C CYS A 60 -25.11 -27.94 -30.88
N VAL A 61 -24.08 -27.46 -30.17
CA VAL A 61 -22.76 -28.10 -30.10
C VAL A 61 -22.84 -29.48 -29.42
N GLU A 62 -23.65 -29.64 -28.37
CA GLU A 62 -23.85 -30.93 -27.72
C GLU A 62 -24.60 -31.96 -28.59
N ALA A 63 -25.49 -31.51 -29.46
CA ALA A 63 -26.19 -32.37 -30.42
C ALA A 63 -25.23 -32.85 -31.53
N GLU A 64 -24.38 -31.97 -32.05
CA GLU A 64 -23.37 -32.29 -33.07
C GLU A 64 -22.31 -33.28 -32.53
N ASN A 65 -21.90 -33.13 -31.27
CA ASN A 65 -20.99 -34.10 -30.67
C ASN A 65 -21.64 -35.49 -30.52
N ARG A 66 -22.92 -35.56 -30.13
CA ARG A 66 -23.64 -36.85 -30.02
C ARG A 66 -23.80 -37.57 -31.36
N SER A 67 -24.05 -36.86 -32.46
CA SER A 67 -24.14 -37.48 -33.79
C SER A 67 -22.78 -38.05 -34.24
N ARG A 68 -21.67 -37.35 -33.99
CA ARG A 68 -20.32 -37.85 -34.31
C ARG A 68 -19.97 -39.11 -33.53
N TYR A 69 -20.37 -39.22 -32.25
CA TYR A 69 -20.14 -40.44 -31.47
C TYR A 69 -20.99 -41.63 -31.98
N ALA A 70 -22.21 -41.38 -32.47
CA ALA A 70 -23.06 -42.42 -33.04
C ALA A 70 -22.56 -42.95 -34.40
N GLU A 71 -22.02 -42.07 -35.27
CA GLU A 71 -21.43 -42.48 -36.55
C GLU A 71 -20.19 -43.37 -36.36
N ASN A 72 -19.32 -43.06 -35.39
CA ASN A 72 -18.16 -43.89 -35.09
C ASN A 72 -18.58 -45.30 -34.59
N ALA A 73 -19.61 -45.38 -33.75
CA ALA A 73 -20.14 -46.67 -33.28
C ALA A 73 -20.77 -47.51 -34.40
N ALA A 74 -21.42 -46.87 -35.39
CA ALA A 74 -21.99 -47.54 -36.55
C ALA A 74 -20.89 -48.05 -37.52
N ALA A 75 -19.80 -47.31 -37.68
CA ALA A 75 -18.65 -47.73 -38.48
C ALA A 75 -17.95 -48.98 -37.89
N ASP A 76 -17.81 -49.03 -36.57
CA ASP A 76 -17.24 -50.20 -35.87
C ASP A 76 -18.14 -51.45 -35.99
N ALA A 77 -19.47 -51.28 -35.94
CA ALA A 77 -20.42 -52.37 -36.14
C ALA A 77 -20.41 -52.92 -37.58
N ALA A 78 -20.23 -52.05 -38.58
CA ALA A 78 -20.12 -52.45 -39.99
C ALA A 78 -18.82 -53.24 -40.27
N ALA A 79 -17.70 -52.86 -39.63
CA ALA A 79 -16.44 -53.59 -39.73
C ALA A 79 -16.54 -55.01 -39.13
N ALA A 80 -17.25 -55.17 -38.01
CA ALA A 80 -17.49 -56.47 -37.39
C ALA A 80 -18.37 -57.40 -38.26
N ALA A 81 -19.39 -56.85 -38.93
CA ALA A 81 -20.26 -57.60 -39.84
C ALA A 81 -19.51 -58.09 -41.11
N ALA A 82 -18.63 -57.25 -41.67
CA ALA A 82 -17.80 -57.63 -42.81
C ALA A 82 -16.85 -58.79 -42.49
N TYR A 83 -16.31 -58.82 -41.27
CA TYR A 83 -15.44 -59.91 -40.79
C TYR A 83 -16.19 -61.25 -40.67
N GLN A 84 -17.44 -61.23 -40.17
CA GLN A 84 -18.28 -62.43 -40.08
C GLN A 84 -18.69 -62.98 -41.47
N ALA A 85 -18.96 -62.10 -42.44
CA ALA A 85 -19.27 -62.49 -43.81
C ALA A 85 -18.07 -63.16 -44.51
N GLN A 86 -16.85 -62.65 -44.27
CA GLN A 86 -15.62 -63.25 -44.80
C GLN A 86 -15.33 -64.64 -44.20
N ALA A 87 -15.61 -64.83 -42.91
CA ALA A 87 -15.47 -66.12 -42.24
C ALA A 87 -16.45 -67.18 -42.76
N GLN A 88 -17.69 -66.79 -43.11
CA GLN A 88 -18.69 -67.70 -43.68
C GLN A 88 -18.38 -68.09 -45.13
N ALA A 89 -17.81 -67.18 -45.93
CA ALA A 89 -17.38 -67.47 -47.30
C ALA A 89 -16.20 -68.47 -47.34
N ALA A 90 -15.28 -68.41 -46.38
CA ALA A 90 -14.18 -69.36 -46.27
C ALA A 90 -14.66 -70.78 -45.90
N ALA A 91 -15.66 -70.91 -45.01
CA ALA A 91 -16.24 -72.19 -44.64
C ALA A 91 -17.01 -72.88 -45.80
N GLN A 92 -17.63 -72.10 -46.69
CA GLN A 92 -18.31 -72.64 -47.88
C GLN A 92 -17.31 -73.14 -48.95
N ALA A 93 -16.14 -72.52 -49.05
CA ALA A 93 -15.09 -72.95 -49.98
C ALA A 93 -14.43 -74.27 -49.54
N GLU A 94 -14.21 -74.49 -48.24
CA GLU A 94 -13.71 -75.77 -47.71
C GLU A 94 -14.72 -76.93 -47.91
N ALA A 95 -16.03 -76.65 -47.80
CA ALA A 95 -17.08 -77.65 -48.06
C ALA A 95 -17.17 -78.07 -49.54
N GLN A 96 -16.93 -77.13 -50.47
CA GLN A 96 -16.90 -77.41 -51.91
C GLN A 96 -15.64 -78.18 -52.35
N ALA A 97 -14.49 -77.92 -51.71
CA ALA A 97 -13.26 -78.67 -51.94
C ALA A 97 -13.36 -80.13 -51.44
N ALA A 98 -14.06 -80.38 -50.32
CA ALA A 98 -14.33 -81.73 -49.82
C ALA A 98 -15.30 -82.53 -50.72
N ALA A 99 -16.27 -81.86 -51.37
CA ALA A 99 -17.19 -82.49 -52.32
C ALA A 99 -16.50 -82.87 -53.66
N ALA A 100 -15.57 -82.05 -54.14
CA ALA A 100 -14.79 -82.33 -55.35
C ALA A 100 -13.80 -83.51 -55.16
N ALA A 101 -13.23 -83.66 -53.96
CA ALA A 101 -12.35 -84.78 -53.62
C ALA A 101 -13.10 -86.13 -53.50
N ALA A 102 -14.40 -86.12 -53.20
CA ALA A 102 -15.25 -87.32 -53.19
C ALA A 102 -15.65 -87.77 -54.62
N ALA A 103 -15.90 -86.83 -55.54
CA ALA A 103 -16.23 -87.13 -56.94
C ALA A 103 -15.02 -87.65 -57.75
N ALA A 104 -13.80 -87.25 -57.38
CA ALA A 104 -12.56 -87.71 -58.04
C ALA A 104 -12.20 -89.18 -57.75
N LYS A 105 -12.88 -89.84 -56.79
CA LYS A 105 -12.63 -91.24 -56.41
C LYS A 105 -13.42 -92.26 -57.24
N GLU A 106 -14.33 -91.83 -58.12
CA GLU A 106 -15.14 -92.69 -58.99
C GLU A 106 -14.69 -92.67 -60.48
N ALA A 107 -13.74 -91.80 -60.86
CA ALA A 107 -13.30 -91.63 -62.25
C ALA A 107 -11.85 -92.11 -62.54
N ALA A 108 -11.25 -92.91 -61.66
CA ALA A 108 -9.90 -93.42 -61.83
C ALA A 108 -9.83 -94.67 -62.74
N SER A 109 -10.11 -94.49 -64.04
CA SER A 109 -9.52 -95.34 -65.09
C SER A 109 -9.47 -94.60 -66.44
N ARG A 110 -8.26 -94.44 -66.99
CA ARG A 110 -7.86 -94.08 -68.38
C ARG A 110 -7.55 -92.60 -68.71
N ASN A 111 -6.31 -92.12 -68.43
CA ASN A 111 -5.40 -91.40 -69.38
C ASN A 111 -4.06 -90.97 -68.70
N PRO A 112 -2.86 -91.20 -69.27
CA PRO A 112 -1.57 -90.84 -68.63
C PRO A 112 -1.23 -89.34 -68.51
N LYS A 113 -1.98 -88.42 -69.13
CA LYS A 113 -1.76 -86.96 -68.97
C LYS A 113 -2.22 -86.42 -67.62
N ASP A 114 -3.18 -87.08 -66.97
CA ASP A 114 -3.76 -86.61 -65.71
C ASP A 114 -2.81 -86.82 -64.52
N VAL A 115 -1.92 -87.81 -64.59
CA VAL A 115 -0.95 -88.14 -63.52
C VAL A 115 0.07 -87.04 -63.29
N ALA A 116 0.56 -86.39 -64.35
CA ALA A 116 1.53 -85.30 -64.25
C ALA A 116 0.90 -84.01 -63.68
N GLN A 117 -0.37 -83.75 -64.02
CA GLN A 117 -1.10 -82.59 -63.53
C GLN A 117 -1.53 -82.75 -62.07
N ILE A 118 -1.91 -83.97 -61.65
CA ILE A 118 -2.19 -84.30 -60.25
C ILE A 118 -0.94 -84.13 -59.37
N ALA A 119 0.24 -84.54 -59.84
CA ALA A 119 1.49 -84.34 -59.09
C ALA A 119 1.81 -82.86 -58.87
N SER A 120 1.68 -82.03 -59.91
CA SER A 120 1.88 -80.57 -59.82
C SER A 120 0.89 -79.92 -58.84
N LEU A 121 -0.38 -80.30 -58.90
CA LEU A 121 -1.41 -79.77 -58.00
C LEU A 121 -1.21 -80.24 -56.56
N THR A 122 -0.65 -81.43 -56.34
CA THR A 122 -0.35 -81.95 -55.00
C THR A 122 0.78 -81.15 -54.33
N ASP A 123 1.83 -80.78 -55.08
CA ASP A 123 2.90 -79.94 -54.58
C ASP A 123 2.42 -78.51 -54.26
N GLU A 124 1.50 -77.98 -55.07
CA GLU A 124 0.91 -76.66 -54.86
C GLU A 124 -0.02 -76.62 -53.63
N VAL A 125 -0.82 -77.68 -53.43
CA VAL A 125 -1.63 -77.86 -52.21
C VAL A 125 -0.76 -77.96 -50.96
N LYS A 126 0.38 -78.66 -51.04
CA LYS A 126 1.32 -78.75 -49.91
C LYS A 126 1.89 -77.37 -49.55
N LYS A 127 2.31 -76.59 -50.56
CA LYS A 127 2.82 -75.23 -50.37
C LYS A 127 1.77 -74.31 -49.73
N LEU A 128 0.52 -74.38 -50.20
CA LEU A 128 -0.59 -73.61 -49.63
C LEU A 128 -0.91 -74.03 -48.19
N ASN A 129 -0.79 -75.30 -47.85
CA ASN A 129 -1.02 -75.79 -46.49
C ASN A 129 0.09 -75.35 -45.51
N ASP A 130 1.33 -75.26 -45.98
CA ASP A 130 2.45 -74.71 -45.21
C ASP A 130 2.27 -73.20 -44.97
N GLU A 131 1.83 -72.45 -45.98
CA GLU A 131 1.48 -71.02 -45.85
C GLU A 131 0.29 -70.79 -44.90
N LEU A 132 -0.74 -71.65 -44.96
CA LEU A 132 -1.89 -71.60 -44.05
C LEU A 132 -1.48 -71.86 -42.59
N SER A 133 -0.55 -72.78 -42.37
CA SER A 133 -0.03 -73.09 -41.04
C SER A 133 0.79 -71.93 -40.47
N ALA A 134 1.59 -71.25 -41.31
CA ALA A 134 2.31 -70.04 -40.91
C ALA A 134 1.36 -68.88 -40.58
N LEU A 135 0.26 -68.73 -41.31
CA LEU A 135 -0.78 -67.72 -41.04
C LEU A 135 -1.54 -68.00 -39.74
N LYS A 136 -1.87 -69.27 -39.45
CA LYS A 136 -2.51 -69.66 -38.18
C LYS A 136 -1.62 -69.37 -36.97
N SER A 137 -0.31 -69.58 -37.10
CA SER A 137 0.65 -69.23 -36.04
C SER A 137 0.69 -67.72 -35.77
N LYS A 138 0.68 -66.88 -36.82
CA LYS A 138 0.64 -65.41 -36.67
C LYS A 138 -0.67 -64.91 -36.08
N LEU A 139 -1.79 -65.57 -36.40
CA LEU A 139 -3.10 -65.23 -35.84
C LEU A 139 -3.17 -65.55 -34.32
N ALA A 140 -2.53 -66.63 -33.88
CA ALA A 140 -2.44 -66.97 -32.46
C ALA A 140 -1.61 -65.94 -31.66
N GLU A 141 -0.52 -65.41 -32.24
CA GLU A 141 0.25 -64.31 -31.63
C GLU A 141 -0.57 -63.01 -31.51
N GLN A 142 -1.42 -62.69 -32.49
CA GLN A 142 -2.32 -61.53 -32.39
C GLN A 142 -3.38 -61.68 -31.29
N ALA A 143 -3.88 -62.89 -31.04
CA ALA A 143 -4.85 -63.15 -29.97
C ALA A 143 -4.25 -62.88 -28.58
N VAL A 144 -2.99 -63.26 -28.36
CA VAL A 144 -2.27 -63.00 -27.09
C VAL A 144 -2.03 -61.49 -26.88
N ILE A 145 -1.77 -60.74 -27.95
CA ILE A 145 -1.61 -59.26 -27.88
C ILE A 145 -2.96 -58.59 -27.51
N ALA A 146 -4.08 -59.09 -28.03
CA ALA A 146 -5.41 -58.58 -27.72
C ALA A 146 -5.86 -58.83 -26.27
N GLU A 147 -5.39 -59.92 -25.66
CA GLU A 147 -5.70 -60.24 -24.26
C GLU A 147 -4.84 -59.38 -23.30
N LYS A 148 -3.58 -59.14 -23.67
CA LYS A 148 -2.69 -58.22 -22.94
C LYS A 148 -3.18 -56.78 -22.98
N SER A 149 -3.75 -56.32 -24.10
CA SER A 149 -4.31 -54.96 -24.20
C SER A 149 -5.58 -54.78 -23.37
N LYS A 150 -6.43 -55.81 -23.23
CA LYS A 150 -7.58 -55.79 -22.30
C LYS A 150 -7.16 -55.66 -20.83
N SER A 151 -6.12 -56.39 -20.42
CA SER A 151 -5.56 -56.28 -19.06
C SER A 151 -5.08 -54.85 -18.76
N GLN A 152 -4.34 -54.24 -19.68
CA GLN A 152 -3.83 -52.88 -19.52
C GLN A 152 -4.94 -51.82 -19.47
N ALA A 153 -6.02 -51.99 -20.24
CA ALA A 153 -7.18 -51.09 -20.19
C ALA A 153 -7.86 -51.08 -18.81
N SER A 154 -7.98 -52.24 -18.16
CA SER A 154 -8.60 -52.33 -16.82
C SER A 154 -7.78 -51.68 -15.70
N GLU A 155 -6.45 -51.65 -15.84
CA GLU A 155 -5.55 -51.02 -14.87
C GLU A 155 -5.54 -49.48 -15.03
N ILE A 156 -5.63 -49.00 -16.29
CA ILE A 156 -5.82 -47.58 -16.61
C ILE A 156 -7.11 -47.05 -15.98
N GLU A 157 -8.21 -47.81 -16.05
CA GLU A 157 -9.51 -47.40 -15.50
C GLU A 157 -9.47 -47.28 -13.96
N LYS A 158 -8.79 -48.20 -13.26
CA LYS A 158 -8.56 -48.11 -11.80
C LYS A 158 -7.72 -46.89 -11.42
N LEU A 159 -6.64 -46.60 -12.16
CA LEU A 159 -5.80 -45.44 -11.91
C LEU A 159 -6.57 -44.13 -12.13
N GLN A 160 -7.41 -44.07 -13.18
CA GLN A 160 -8.29 -42.93 -13.47
C GLN A 160 -9.31 -42.69 -12.35
N GLN A 161 -9.93 -43.75 -11.80
CA GLN A 161 -10.83 -43.61 -10.64
C GLN A 161 -10.11 -43.11 -9.39
N SER A 162 -8.88 -43.59 -9.12
CA SER A 162 -8.09 -43.11 -7.98
C SER A 162 -7.66 -41.65 -8.13
N SER A 163 -7.31 -41.22 -9.35
CA SER A 163 -6.99 -39.82 -9.67
C SER A 163 -8.19 -38.95 -9.38
N LYS A 164 -9.38 -39.34 -9.85
CA LYS A 164 -10.62 -38.59 -9.63
C LYS A 164 -10.95 -38.41 -8.14
N SER A 165 -10.77 -39.45 -7.33
CA SER A 165 -10.94 -39.37 -5.87
C SER A 165 -9.90 -38.48 -5.18
N ASN A 166 -8.66 -38.48 -5.67
CA ASN A 166 -7.62 -37.59 -5.14
C ASN A 166 -7.90 -36.13 -5.54
N ASP A 167 -8.34 -35.88 -6.77
CA ASP A 167 -8.74 -34.56 -7.25
C ASP A 167 -9.90 -33.98 -6.42
N GLU A 168 -10.88 -34.81 -6.05
CA GLU A 168 -11.96 -34.43 -5.13
C GLU A 168 -11.43 -34.07 -3.73
N LYS A 169 -10.49 -34.85 -3.17
CA LYS A 169 -9.86 -34.55 -1.88
C LYS A 169 -9.01 -33.28 -1.91
N PHE A 170 -8.28 -33.03 -3.01
CA PHE A 170 -7.53 -31.80 -3.20
C PHE A 170 -8.46 -30.59 -3.36
N ALA A 171 -9.58 -30.74 -4.08
CA ALA A 171 -10.59 -29.70 -4.19
C ALA A 171 -11.20 -29.37 -2.82
N GLU A 172 -11.50 -30.36 -1.99
CA GLU A 172 -12.03 -30.16 -0.64
C GLU A 172 -11.00 -29.51 0.30
N ALA A 173 -9.74 -29.95 0.24
CA ALA A 173 -8.65 -29.32 1.00
C ALA A 173 -8.44 -27.86 0.60
N ASN A 174 -8.49 -27.56 -0.70
CA ASN A 174 -8.39 -26.19 -1.21
C ASN A 174 -9.60 -25.33 -0.81
N ALA A 175 -10.81 -25.90 -0.80
CA ALA A 175 -12.00 -25.21 -0.30
C ALA A 175 -11.88 -24.89 1.20
N ARG A 176 -11.40 -25.83 2.03
CA ARG A 176 -11.13 -25.60 3.47
C ARG A 176 -10.04 -24.56 3.69
N LEU A 177 -8.99 -24.54 2.86
CA LEU A 177 -7.93 -23.54 2.92
C LEU A 177 -8.46 -22.15 2.54
N ALA A 178 -9.35 -22.07 1.54
CA ALA A 178 -10.01 -20.83 1.15
C ALA A 178 -10.95 -20.31 2.25
N GLU A 179 -11.73 -21.19 2.89
CA GLU A 179 -12.59 -20.89 4.05
C GLU A 179 -11.76 -20.37 5.23
N ALA A 180 -10.65 -21.04 5.57
CA ALA A 180 -9.74 -20.62 6.62
C ALA A 180 -9.09 -19.26 6.30
N SER A 181 -8.69 -19.03 5.05
CA SER A 181 -8.13 -17.75 4.59
C SER A 181 -9.15 -16.62 4.69
N LYS A 182 -10.42 -16.89 4.36
CA LYS A 182 -11.54 -15.94 4.52
C LYS A 182 -11.77 -15.61 5.99
N LYS A 183 -11.76 -16.61 6.88
CA LYS A 183 -11.93 -16.44 8.32
C LYS A 183 -10.77 -15.68 8.97
N ILE A 184 -9.53 -15.95 8.54
CA ILE A 184 -8.35 -15.17 8.95
C ILE A 184 -8.51 -13.71 8.53
N THR A 185 -8.94 -13.46 7.29
CA THR A 185 -9.17 -12.10 6.78
C THR A 185 -10.25 -11.37 7.59
N GLU A 186 -11.34 -12.04 7.93
CA GLU A 186 -12.41 -11.47 8.77
C GLU A 186 -11.91 -11.17 10.20
N LEU A 187 -11.14 -12.08 10.80
CA LEU A 187 -10.55 -11.88 12.12
C LEU A 187 -9.55 -10.72 12.13
N LEU A 188 -8.69 -10.63 11.12
CA LEU A 188 -7.76 -9.50 10.95
C LEU A 188 -8.53 -8.17 10.82
N SER A 189 -9.65 -8.16 10.10
CA SER A 189 -10.52 -6.97 10.01
C SER A 189 -11.13 -6.59 11.35
N LYS A 190 -11.56 -7.56 12.17
CA LYS A 190 -12.12 -7.30 13.51
C LYS A 190 -11.06 -6.79 14.49
N VAL A 191 -9.86 -7.37 14.46
CA VAL A 191 -8.71 -6.90 15.25
C VAL A 191 -8.37 -5.46 14.87
N ALA A 192 -8.27 -5.15 13.57
CA ALA A 192 -8.01 -3.80 13.10
C ALA A 192 -9.08 -2.79 13.56
N SER A 193 -10.36 -3.17 13.56
CA SER A 193 -11.45 -2.33 14.07
C SER A 193 -11.33 -2.08 15.58
N ALA A 194 -11.09 -3.14 16.36
CA ALA A 194 -10.94 -3.03 17.81
C ALA A 194 -9.68 -2.23 18.21
N GLU A 195 -8.59 -2.36 17.46
CA GLU A 195 -7.38 -1.55 17.64
C GLU A 195 -7.62 -0.09 17.27
N ALA A 196 -8.41 0.20 16.23
CA ALA A 196 -8.81 1.56 15.89
C ALA A 196 -9.66 2.19 16.99
N GLU A 197 -10.65 1.47 17.52
CA GLU A 197 -11.47 1.91 18.66
C GLU A 197 -10.63 2.12 19.92
N LYS A 198 -9.69 1.21 20.21
CA LYS A 198 -8.74 1.36 21.31
C LYS A 198 -7.88 2.61 21.13
N GLN A 199 -7.38 2.86 19.92
CA GLN A 199 -6.57 4.02 19.61
C GLN A 199 -7.37 5.33 19.70
N GLU A 200 -8.65 5.31 19.31
CA GLU A 200 -9.58 6.42 19.47
C GLU A 200 -9.90 6.69 20.94
N LEU A 201 -10.05 5.63 21.76
CA LEU A 201 -10.24 5.76 23.20
C LEU A 201 -8.99 6.30 23.89
N ILE A 202 -7.80 5.81 23.54
CA ILE A 202 -6.52 6.36 24.01
C ILE A 202 -6.41 7.84 23.63
N THR A 203 -6.77 8.18 22.39
CA THR A 203 -6.77 9.58 21.93
C THR A 203 -7.75 10.42 22.75
N THR A 204 -8.96 9.94 22.98
CA THR A 204 -9.99 10.65 23.75
C THR A 204 -9.59 10.83 25.21
N LYS A 205 -9.01 9.82 25.83
CA LYS A 205 -8.56 9.86 27.24
C LYS A 205 -7.26 10.65 27.43
N SER A 206 -6.40 10.69 26.42
CA SER A 206 -5.26 11.62 26.42
C SER A 206 -5.68 13.08 26.41
N LYS A 207 -6.90 13.40 25.94
CA LYS A 207 -7.50 14.73 26.05
C LYS A 207 -8.01 15.04 27.46
N GLU A 208 -8.26 14.02 28.30
CA GLU A 208 -8.64 14.16 29.71
C GLU A 208 -7.42 14.39 30.61
N ALA A 209 -6.22 13.97 30.18
CA ALA A 209 -4.98 14.35 30.84
C ALA A 209 -4.82 15.87 30.74
N THR A 210 -4.86 16.55 31.88
CA THR A 210 -4.79 18.01 31.90
C THR A 210 -3.36 18.45 32.15
N VAL A 211 -2.89 19.33 31.28
CA VAL A 211 -1.69 20.11 31.57
C VAL A 211 -2.03 21.02 32.74
N ALA A 212 -1.24 20.93 33.82
CA ALA A 212 -1.63 21.54 35.07
C ALA A 212 -1.85 23.06 34.96
N ASN A 213 -2.86 23.56 35.67
CA ASN A 213 -3.09 24.99 35.83
C ASN A 213 -2.00 25.56 36.72
N ILE A 214 -1.34 26.60 36.22
CA ILE A 214 -0.30 27.30 36.98
C ILE A 214 -0.98 28.28 37.94
N ALA A 215 -0.47 28.35 39.18
CA ALA A 215 -0.96 29.28 40.18
C ALA A 215 -0.85 30.74 39.72
N LYS A 216 -1.81 31.58 40.16
CA LYS A 216 -1.73 33.02 39.96
C LYS A 216 -0.77 33.64 40.97
N ILE A 217 -0.03 34.64 40.55
CA ILE A 217 0.86 35.42 41.40
C ILE A 217 0.21 36.78 41.61
N ALA A 218 0.20 37.28 42.85
CA ALA A 218 -0.22 38.64 43.13
C ALA A 218 0.69 39.65 42.42
N ASP A 219 0.20 40.87 42.17
CA ASP A 219 1.08 41.97 41.79
C ASP A 219 2.17 42.12 42.87
N VAL A 220 3.42 42.27 42.43
CA VAL A 220 4.59 42.36 43.33
C VAL A 220 4.46 43.55 44.30
N SER A 221 3.77 44.61 43.88
CA SER A 221 3.48 45.79 44.70
C SER A 221 2.26 45.63 45.63
N ALA A 222 1.44 44.59 45.42
CA ALA A 222 0.21 44.40 46.18
C ALA A 222 0.47 43.75 47.55
N THR A 223 -0.35 44.15 48.52
CA THR A 223 -0.55 43.42 49.77
C THR A 223 -1.87 42.67 49.68
N VAL A 224 -1.82 41.36 49.84
CA VAL A 224 -3.00 40.49 49.75
C VAL A 224 -3.29 39.85 51.11
N GLU A 225 -4.55 39.53 51.37
CA GLU A 225 -4.95 38.83 52.60
C GLU A 225 -4.98 37.33 52.38
N ASP A 226 -4.61 36.54 53.38
CA ASP A 226 -4.84 35.11 53.38
C ASP A 226 -6.26 34.74 53.84
N ALA A 227 -6.59 33.45 53.86
CA ALA A 227 -7.88 32.95 54.33
C ALA A 227 -8.23 33.35 55.78
N LYS A 228 -7.23 33.71 56.60
CA LYS A 228 -7.37 34.14 58.00
C LYS A 228 -7.40 35.68 58.15
N GLY A 229 -7.36 36.44 57.06
CA GLY A 229 -7.33 37.90 57.06
C GLY A 229 -5.95 38.51 57.35
N VAL A 230 -4.87 37.72 57.33
CA VAL A 230 -3.51 38.23 57.54
C VAL A 230 -2.98 38.82 56.24
N LYS A 231 -2.55 40.08 56.30
CA LYS A 231 -1.93 40.79 55.17
C LYS A 231 -0.52 40.29 54.90
N VAL A 232 -0.22 39.99 53.65
CA VAL A 232 1.07 39.49 53.18
C VAL A 232 1.50 40.19 51.88
N SER A 233 2.80 40.44 51.76
CA SER A 233 3.42 41.13 50.61
C SER A 233 4.56 40.31 50.00
N ALA A 234 5.11 40.78 48.88
CA ALA A 234 6.29 40.19 48.27
C ALA A 234 7.52 40.29 49.19
N ILE A 235 8.46 39.36 49.01
CA ILE A 235 9.74 39.31 49.74
C ILE A 235 10.92 39.40 48.78
N THR A 236 12.09 39.80 49.28
CA THR A 236 13.33 39.77 48.49
C THR A 236 13.74 38.34 48.12
N ALA A 237 14.06 38.11 46.85
CA ALA A 237 14.65 36.87 46.39
C ALA A 237 16.14 36.84 46.76
N VAL A 238 16.58 35.76 47.40
CA VAL A 238 17.98 35.53 47.76
C VAL A 238 18.51 34.27 47.09
N ASP A 239 19.81 34.26 46.78
CA ASP A 239 20.49 33.09 46.25
C ASP A 239 20.81 32.07 47.36
N ALA A 240 21.45 30.95 46.99
CA ALA A 240 21.83 29.91 47.95
C ALA A 240 22.80 30.37 49.05
N SER A 241 23.47 31.51 48.86
CA SER A 241 24.36 32.14 49.86
C SER A 241 23.65 33.17 50.73
N GLY A 242 22.37 33.45 50.47
CA GLY A 242 21.59 34.45 51.18
C GLY A 242 21.75 35.87 50.66
N LYS A 243 22.36 36.06 49.47
CA LYS A 243 22.55 37.38 48.87
C LYS A 243 21.39 37.74 47.94
N ASP A 244 21.01 39.02 47.93
CA ASP A 244 19.97 39.55 47.04
C ASP A 244 20.24 39.23 45.57
N VAL A 245 19.26 38.59 44.93
CA VAL A 245 19.28 38.32 43.50
C VAL A 245 18.79 39.56 42.76
N LYS A 246 19.52 39.94 41.71
CA LYS A 246 19.23 41.11 40.89
C LYS A 246 18.86 40.71 39.47
N ASP A 247 17.99 41.49 38.85
CA ASP A 247 17.71 41.41 37.42
C ASP A 247 18.85 41.99 36.57
N GLY A 248 18.73 41.88 35.25
CA GLY A 248 19.73 42.41 34.30
C GLY A 248 19.87 43.93 34.32
N ASP A 249 18.94 44.64 34.96
CA ASP A 249 19.00 46.09 35.17
C ASP A 249 19.55 46.46 36.56
N GLY A 250 19.94 45.46 37.36
CA GLY A 250 20.52 45.61 38.69
C GLY A 250 19.50 45.83 39.82
N LYS A 251 18.20 45.70 39.56
CA LYS A 251 17.14 45.81 40.58
C LYS A 251 16.95 44.48 41.30
N VAL A 252 16.61 44.55 42.59
CA VAL A 252 16.36 43.36 43.41
C VAL A 252 15.08 42.66 42.94
N VAL A 253 15.17 41.34 42.76
CA VAL A 253 14.03 40.50 42.39
C VAL A 253 13.17 40.24 43.63
N LEU A 254 11.85 40.33 43.47
CA LEU A 254 10.88 40.09 44.53
C LEU A 254 10.02 38.87 44.22
N LEU A 255 9.74 38.06 45.25
CA LEU A 255 8.90 36.86 45.19
C LEU A 255 7.54 37.16 45.80
N ALA A 256 6.53 37.31 44.93
CA ALA A 256 5.17 37.62 45.34
C ALA A 256 4.42 36.39 45.90
N PRO A 257 3.41 36.61 46.76
CA PRO A 257 2.51 35.56 47.23
C PRO A 257 1.77 34.89 46.07
N ILE A 258 1.56 33.58 46.21
CA ILE A 258 0.67 32.82 45.35
C ILE A 258 -0.77 33.00 45.84
N VAL A 259 -1.69 33.27 44.90
CA VAL A 259 -3.09 33.52 45.22
C VAL A 259 -4.03 32.51 44.57
N GLY A 260 -5.10 32.19 45.29
CA GLY A 260 -6.22 31.40 44.77
C GLY A 260 -7.11 32.20 43.81
N ASN A 261 -8.13 31.54 43.27
CA ASN A 261 -9.14 32.23 42.44
C ASN A 261 -9.98 33.25 43.21
N ASP A 262 -10.01 33.17 44.54
CA ASP A 262 -10.61 34.15 45.44
C ASP A 262 -9.70 35.38 45.70
N GLY A 263 -8.51 35.40 45.10
CA GLY A 263 -7.51 36.46 45.27
C GLY A 263 -6.77 36.42 46.61
N LYS A 264 -7.02 35.40 47.44
CA LYS A 264 -6.37 35.26 48.76
C LYS A 264 -5.06 34.51 48.67
N ALA A 265 -4.13 34.87 49.56
CA ALA A 265 -2.85 34.18 49.66
C ALA A 265 -3.02 32.73 50.15
N ILE A 266 -2.40 31.81 49.40
CA ILE A 266 -2.39 30.39 49.74
C ILE A 266 -1.29 30.12 50.76
N ARG A 267 -1.57 29.25 51.74
CA ARG A 267 -0.57 28.77 52.70
C ARG A 267 -0.20 27.32 52.46
N THR A 268 1.05 26.98 52.73
CA THR A 268 1.57 25.61 52.79
C THR A 268 1.07 24.89 54.04
N ALA A 269 1.24 23.57 54.10
CA ALA A 269 0.75 22.74 55.21
C ALA A 269 1.38 23.09 56.56
N ASP A 270 2.62 23.60 56.56
CA ASP A 270 3.33 24.14 57.74
C ASP A 270 2.86 25.55 58.13
N GLY A 271 1.87 26.10 57.41
CA GLY A 271 1.28 27.41 57.68
C GLY A 271 2.09 28.57 57.15
N GLN A 272 3.17 28.38 56.39
CA GLN A 272 3.86 29.47 55.69
C GLN A 272 3.06 29.94 54.48
N VAL A 273 3.33 31.15 53.98
CA VAL A 273 2.64 31.65 52.79
C VAL A 273 3.37 31.15 51.56
N ALA A 274 2.64 30.47 50.67
CA ALA A 274 3.18 29.97 49.43
C ALA A 274 3.66 31.13 48.54
N ARG A 275 4.87 31.01 48.01
CA ARG A 275 5.49 32.02 47.14
C ARG A 275 6.05 31.38 45.89
N ALA A 276 6.08 32.18 44.83
CA ALA A 276 6.91 31.88 43.69
C ALA A 276 8.37 31.71 44.14
N SER A 277 9.13 30.85 43.46
CA SER A 277 10.52 30.53 43.85
C SER A 277 11.47 30.77 42.69
N LEU A 278 12.74 31.04 42.99
CA LEU A 278 13.77 31.10 41.94
C LEU A 278 14.01 29.71 41.37
N ALA A 279 14.16 29.62 40.05
CA ALA A 279 14.62 28.42 39.40
C ALA A 279 16.14 28.34 39.53
N THR A 280 16.66 27.19 39.97
CA THR A 280 18.09 26.99 40.18
C THR A 280 18.59 25.72 39.51
N THR A 281 19.89 25.67 39.22
CA THR A 281 20.59 24.44 38.84
C THR A 281 20.70 23.50 40.04
N SER A 282 21.13 22.26 39.80
CA SER A 282 21.46 21.32 40.89
C SER A 282 22.57 21.80 41.82
N SER A 283 23.42 22.73 41.37
CA SER A 283 24.46 23.39 42.20
C SER A 283 23.95 24.63 42.94
N GLY A 284 22.68 25.00 42.78
CA GLY A 284 22.06 26.16 43.44
C GLY A 284 22.26 27.50 42.72
N GLU A 285 22.80 27.49 41.50
CA GLU A 285 22.96 28.69 40.68
C GLU A 285 21.61 29.12 40.09
N VAL A 286 21.30 30.42 40.12
CA VAL A 286 20.04 30.95 39.58
C VAL A 286 20.02 30.84 38.06
N LEU A 287 18.93 30.28 37.53
CA LEU A 287 18.71 30.18 36.10
C LEU A 287 18.29 31.52 35.51
N ILE A 288 18.75 31.79 34.28
CA ILE A 288 18.61 33.07 33.62
C ILE A 288 17.96 32.89 32.25
N ALA A 289 16.93 33.69 31.99
CA ALA A 289 16.37 33.88 30.65
C ALA A 289 17.12 35.02 29.97
N SER A 290 17.74 34.74 28.83
CA SER A 290 18.48 35.73 28.04
C SER A 290 18.03 35.69 26.59
N SER A 291 17.80 36.87 26.00
CA SER A 291 17.40 37.00 24.60
C SER A 291 18.00 38.25 23.97
N LYS A 292 18.08 38.30 22.64
CA LYS A 292 18.51 39.52 21.92
C LYS A 292 17.56 40.71 22.13
N LYS A 293 16.31 40.47 22.53
CA LYS A 293 15.26 41.49 22.63
C LYS A 293 15.08 42.07 24.04
N LYS A 294 15.59 41.39 25.07
CA LYS A 294 15.38 41.77 26.49
C LYS A 294 16.64 41.55 27.30
N SER A 295 16.82 42.39 28.33
CA SER A 295 17.82 42.21 29.38
C SER A 295 17.66 40.84 30.03
N SER A 296 18.77 40.26 30.49
CA SER A 296 18.76 38.94 31.10
C SER A 296 18.01 38.99 32.43
N ALA A 297 17.12 38.03 32.69
CA ALA A 297 16.28 38.03 33.88
C ALA A 297 16.34 36.68 34.61
N PRO A 298 16.40 36.68 35.96
CA PRO A 298 16.23 35.48 36.76
C PRO A 298 14.90 34.78 36.45
N VAL A 299 14.94 33.45 36.40
CA VAL A 299 13.76 32.63 36.12
C VAL A 299 13.03 32.30 37.41
N ILE A 300 11.71 32.44 37.40
CA ILE A 300 10.83 32.12 38.52
C ILE A 300 10.03 30.87 38.17
N VAL A 301 10.04 29.88 39.07
CA VAL A 301 9.12 28.73 39.01
C VAL A 301 7.81 29.05 39.72
N MET A 302 6.74 28.46 39.20
CA MET A 302 5.39 28.70 39.68
C MET A 302 4.82 27.41 40.23
N ASN A 303 4.12 27.50 41.37
CA ASN A 303 3.48 26.33 41.94
C ASN A 303 2.25 25.96 41.12
N VAL A 304 1.84 24.71 41.31
CA VAL A 304 0.67 24.14 40.66
C VAL A 304 -0.43 23.96 41.68
N LEU A 305 -1.65 24.35 41.29
CA LEU A 305 -2.83 24.26 42.14
C LEU A 305 -3.79 23.19 41.64
N SER A 306 -4.54 22.61 42.57
CA SER A 306 -5.74 21.84 42.26
C SER A 306 -6.86 22.76 41.75
N GLY A 307 -7.93 22.16 41.22
CA GLY A 307 -9.15 22.91 40.85
C GLY A 307 -9.75 23.69 42.02
N ASP A 308 -9.51 23.25 43.25
CA ASP A 308 -10.00 23.86 44.50
C ASP A 308 -8.99 24.84 45.13
N ASN A 309 -8.03 25.36 44.36
CA ASN A 309 -6.97 26.28 44.80
C ASN A 309 -6.07 25.77 45.93
N GLN A 310 -5.87 24.46 46.04
CA GLN A 310 -4.89 23.90 46.98
C GLN A 310 -3.55 23.63 46.30
N LEU A 311 -2.46 23.77 47.03
CA LEU A 311 -1.15 23.37 46.53
C LEU A 311 -1.15 21.86 46.26
N LEU A 312 -0.87 21.48 45.02
CA LEU A 312 -0.55 20.09 44.71
C LEU A 312 0.86 19.80 45.22
N LEU A 313 1.04 18.60 45.77
CA LEU A 313 2.33 18.15 46.27
C LEU A 313 2.92 17.10 45.33
N GLY A 314 4.24 17.11 45.20
CA GLY A 314 4.99 16.05 44.56
C GLY A 314 5.13 14.81 45.47
N PRO A 315 5.68 13.71 44.96
CA PRO A 315 5.96 12.50 45.75
C PRO A 315 6.91 12.73 46.93
N ASP A 316 7.70 13.81 46.89
CA ASP A 316 8.62 14.25 47.94
C ASP A 316 7.93 15.09 49.03
N GLY A 317 6.62 15.29 48.93
CA GLY A 317 5.83 16.12 49.85
C GLY A 317 6.01 17.62 49.66
N LYS A 318 6.82 18.07 48.69
CA LYS A 318 7.02 19.49 48.40
C LYS A 318 5.96 20.00 47.42
N PRO A 319 5.67 21.31 47.39
CA PRO A 319 4.80 21.88 46.38
C PRO A 319 5.26 21.53 44.98
N LEU A 320 4.33 21.04 44.17
CA LEU A 320 4.52 20.76 42.76
C LEU A 320 4.70 22.08 42.01
N THR A 321 5.71 22.16 41.14
CA THR A 321 6.05 23.38 40.40
C THR A 321 6.18 23.13 38.89
N THR A 322 6.12 24.22 38.13
CA THR A 322 6.67 24.26 36.77
C THR A 322 8.19 24.17 36.80
N ALA A 323 8.78 23.75 35.68
CA ALA A 323 10.24 23.72 35.54
C ALA A 323 10.66 24.43 34.25
N PRO A 324 11.71 25.26 34.25
CA PRO A 324 12.24 25.81 33.02
C PRO A 324 12.98 24.76 32.21
N VAL A 325 12.97 24.92 30.89
CA VAL A 325 13.79 24.09 30.00
C VAL A 325 15.18 24.68 29.89
N VAL A 326 16.16 24.02 30.50
CA VAL A 326 17.57 24.47 30.46
C VAL A 326 18.14 24.20 29.06
N LYS A 327 18.77 25.22 28.47
CA LYS A 327 19.46 25.14 27.18
C LYS A 327 20.92 24.74 27.37
N SER A 328 21.66 25.48 28.21
CA SER A 328 23.06 25.20 28.52
C SER A 328 23.48 25.95 29.78
N GLY A 329 24.20 25.29 30.67
CA GLY A 329 24.62 25.86 31.95
C GLY A 329 23.44 26.38 32.76
N ASN A 330 23.47 27.66 33.12
CA ASN A 330 22.40 28.36 33.82
C ASN A 330 21.39 29.07 32.87
N ILE A 331 21.53 28.92 31.55
CA ILE A 331 20.69 29.60 30.55
C ILE A 331 19.52 28.70 30.15
N VAL A 332 18.32 29.26 30.13
CA VAL A 332 17.09 28.57 29.73
C VAL A 332 16.66 28.91 28.30
N PHE A 333 15.84 28.06 27.70
CA PHE A 333 15.14 28.40 26.46
C PHE A 333 14.13 29.52 26.71
N VAL A 334 13.97 30.39 25.72
CA VAL A 334 13.01 31.49 25.72
C VAL A 334 12.11 31.44 24.49
N ASP A 335 10.89 31.95 24.63
CA ASP A 335 9.91 32.05 23.53
C ASP A 335 10.20 33.24 22.60
N GLY A 336 9.32 33.47 21.62
CA GLY A 336 9.45 34.59 20.66
C GLY A 336 9.47 36.00 21.29
N ASN A 337 8.99 36.10 22.54
CA ASN A 337 8.92 37.32 23.35
C ASN A 337 10.05 37.43 24.38
N GLY A 338 10.97 36.47 24.39
CA GLY A 338 12.10 36.41 25.33
C GLY A 338 11.71 35.94 26.73
N MET A 339 10.52 35.38 26.92
CA MET A 339 10.09 34.83 28.21
C MET A 339 10.62 33.39 28.38
N PRO A 340 10.99 32.96 29.59
CA PRO A 340 11.45 31.59 29.83
C PRO A 340 10.38 30.56 29.45
N ILE A 341 10.78 29.53 28.71
CA ILE A 341 9.90 28.41 28.37
C ILE A 341 9.84 27.46 29.57
N MET A 342 8.62 27.28 30.08
CA MET A 342 8.34 26.44 31.24
C MET A 342 7.60 25.17 30.81
N VAL A 343 8.10 24.01 31.23
CA VAL A 343 7.33 22.77 31.20
C VAL A 343 6.42 22.69 32.41
N LYS A 344 5.29 22.03 32.22
CA LYS A 344 4.24 21.89 33.22
C LYS A 344 4.11 20.41 33.59
N PRO A 345 3.82 20.09 34.86
CA PRO A 345 3.52 18.72 35.24
C PRO A 345 2.20 18.29 34.60
N VAL A 346 2.11 16.99 34.34
CA VAL A 346 0.93 16.37 33.76
C VAL A 346 0.14 15.75 34.88
N LEU A 347 -1.15 16.08 34.94
CA LEU A 347 -2.06 15.57 35.94
C LEU A 347 -2.93 14.47 35.32
N GLY A 348 -3.12 13.39 36.09
CA GLY A 348 -4.04 12.33 35.72
C GLY A 348 -5.49 12.76 35.91
N PRO A 349 -6.46 11.91 35.55
CA PRO A 349 -7.88 12.23 35.68
C PRO A 349 -8.33 12.58 37.11
N SER A 350 -7.62 12.09 38.13
CA SER A 350 -7.86 12.40 39.54
C SER A 350 -7.22 13.71 40.03
N GLY A 351 -6.55 14.46 39.15
CA GLY A 351 -5.83 15.69 39.49
C GLY A 351 -4.47 15.48 40.18
N GLN A 352 -4.04 14.23 40.36
CA GLN A 352 -2.73 13.91 40.93
C GLN A 352 -1.62 13.91 39.85
N PRO A 353 -0.36 14.24 40.22
CA PRO A 353 0.74 14.22 39.27
C PRO A 353 0.99 12.80 38.74
N VAL A 354 1.13 12.68 37.43
CA VAL A 354 1.43 11.40 36.79
C VAL A 354 2.91 11.08 36.96
N LEU A 355 3.21 9.84 37.37
CA LEU A 355 4.57 9.37 37.58
C LEU A 355 4.98 8.36 36.52
N SER A 356 6.25 8.40 36.12
CA SER A 356 6.93 7.31 35.43
C SER A 356 8.28 7.10 36.10
N GLU A 357 8.57 5.87 36.53
CA GLU A 357 9.83 5.52 37.21
C GLU A 357 10.10 6.40 38.45
N GLY A 358 9.04 6.71 39.20
CA GLY A 358 9.11 7.56 40.41
C GLY A 358 9.30 9.05 40.14
N LYS A 359 9.41 9.48 38.86
CA LYS A 359 9.55 10.89 38.48
C LYS A 359 8.24 11.44 37.96
N ILE A 360 7.95 12.70 38.29
CA ILE A 360 6.80 13.41 37.75
C ILE A 360 6.99 13.58 36.24
N LEU A 361 5.98 13.18 35.47
CA LEU A 361 5.94 13.46 34.05
C LEU A 361 5.60 14.92 33.81
N MET A 362 6.49 15.59 33.09
CA MET A 362 6.32 16.95 32.61
C MET A 362 6.00 16.91 31.12
N THR A 363 5.39 17.99 30.61
CA THR A 363 5.44 18.30 29.18
C THR A 363 6.88 18.44 28.72
N GLN A 364 7.15 18.31 27.42
CA GLN A 364 8.51 18.50 26.87
C GLN A 364 8.49 19.54 25.76
N LEU A 365 9.51 20.40 25.73
CA LEU A 365 9.69 21.34 24.62
C LEU A 365 10.17 20.60 23.38
N LEU A 366 9.54 20.88 22.23
CA LEU A 366 10.12 20.47 20.95
C LEU A 366 11.25 21.42 20.57
N THR A 367 12.36 20.85 20.14
CA THR A 367 13.52 21.60 19.65
C THR A 367 13.88 21.20 18.23
N SER A 368 14.40 22.16 17.47
CA SER A 368 15.14 21.88 16.25
C SER A 368 16.61 21.75 16.61
N GLY A 369 17.14 20.54 16.48
CA GLY A 369 18.48 20.24 16.97
C GLY A 369 18.63 20.51 18.47
N ALA A 370 19.84 20.87 18.89
CA ALA A 370 20.13 21.11 20.31
C ALA A 370 19.87 22.56 20.77
N ASN A 371 19.63 23.50 19.85
CA ASN A 371 19.83 24.92 20.13
C ASN A 371 18.63 25.82 19.94
N GLU A 372 17.55 25.35 19.32
CA GLU A 372 16.40 26.19 18.98
C GLU A 372 15.09 25.56 19.43
N ALA A 373 14.27 26.35 20.14
CA ALA A 373 12.91 25.99 20.48
C ALA A 373 12.04 26.09 19.23
N LEU A 374 11.22 25.07 18.96
CA LEU A 374 10.22 25.18 17.91
C LEU A 374 9.03 25.98 18.42
N LEU A 375 8.63 26.99 17.64
CA LEU A 375 7.57 27.93 18.00
C LEU A 375 6.42 27.83 16.98
N ASP A 376 5.20 28.00 17.46
CA ASP A 376 4.03 28.14 16.59
C ASP A 376 4.01 29.50 15.87
N SER A 377 3.01 29.71 15.02
CA SER A 377 2.83 30.96 14.27
C SER A 377 2.64 32.22 15.14
N THR A 378 2.33 32.07 16.43
CA THR A 378 2.19 33.16 17.40
C THR A 378 3.50 33.45 18.15
N GLY A 379 4.51 32.60 17.98
CA GLY A 379 5.76 32.66 18.74
C GLY A 379 5.72 31.92 20.07
N ALA A 380 4.64 31.19 20.36
CA ALA A 380 4.53 30.35 21.55
C ALA A 380 5.27 29.03 21.36
N PRO A 381 5.87 28.45 22.41
CA PRO A 381 6.63 27.22 22.30
C PRO A 381 5.73 26.01 22.01
N LEU A 382 6.18 25.16 21.09
CA LEU A 382 5.55 23.87 20.82
C LEU A 382 5.96 22.87 21.90
N MET A 383 4.96 22.36 22.62
CA MET A 383 5.17 21.41 23.72
C MET A 383 4.54 20.05 23.37
N THR A 384 5.22 18.95 23.67
CA THR A 384 4.61 17.63 23.69
C THR A 384 4.02 17.33 25.05
N VAL A 385 2.96 16.52 25.04
CA VAL A 385 2.31 15.98 26.23
C VAL A 385 2.48 14.45 26.22
N PRO A 386 2.78 13.80 27.35
CA PRO A 386 2.81 12.34 27.41
C PRO A 386 1.40 11.79 27.20
N LEU A 387 1.28 10.78 26.35
CA LEU A 387 0.04 10.07 26.08
C LEU A 387 -0.28 9.19 27.29
N LEU A 388 -1.48 9.32 27.84
CA LEU A 388 -1.98 8.49 28.94
C LEU A 388 -3.09 7.57 28.44
N ASP A 389 -3.21 6.40 29.05
CA ASP A 389 -4.35 5.50 28.85
C ASP A 389 -5.58 5.93 29.67
N SER A 390 -6.65 5.16 29.60
CA SER A 390 -7.92 5.44 30.30
C SER A 390 -7.82 5.45 31.82
N THR A 391 -6.75 4.90 32.39
CA THR A 391 -6.50 4.88 33.83
C THR A 391 -5.64 6.05 34.30
N GLY A 392 -5.14 6.87 33.36
CA GLY A 392 -4.14 7.90 33.64
C GLY A 392 -2.71 7.37 33.71
N THR A 393 -2.47 6.14 33.27
CA THR A 393 -1.13 5.55 33.22
C THR A 393 -0.43 5.96 31.92
N PRO A 394 0.88 6.30 31.94
CA PRO A 394 1.61 6.65 30.72
C PRO A 394 1.65 5.50 29.72
N VAL A 395 1.25 5.77 28.48
CA VAL A 395 1.42 4.84 27.36
C VAL A 395 2.91 4.75 27.04
N LYS A 396 3.41 3.52 26.95
CA LYS A 396 4.82 3.21 26.64
C LYS A 396 4.91 2.44 25.32
N ALA A 397 5.93 2.74 24.53
CA ALA A 397 6.28 1.91 23.37
C ALA A 397 6.96 0.60 23.82
N GLY A 398 7.18 -0.33 22.90
CA GLY A 398 7.76 -1.65 23.19
C GLY A 398 9.16 -1.61 23.85
N ASN A 399 9.87 -0.49 23.74
CA ASN A 399 11.16 -0.26 24.40
C ASN A 399 11.04 0.41 25.78
N GLY A 400 9.83 0.52 26.34
CA GLY A 400 9.55 1.11 27.66
C GLY A 400 9.52 2.64 27.69
N LYS A 401 9.85 3.35 26.60
CA LYS A 401 9.80 4.82 26.56
C LYS A 401 8.36 5.32 26.55
N VAL A 402 8.09 6.35 27.35
CA VAL A 402 6.80 7.07 27.35
C VAL A 402 6.58 7.74 26.00
N VAL A 403 5.37 7.64 25.48
CA VAL A 403 4.96 8.24 24.21
C VAL A 403 4.59 9.69 24.44
N TYR A 404 5.31 10.61 23.79
CA TYR A 404 5.04 12.04 23.83
C TYR A 404 4.45 12.50 22.50
N VAL A 405 3.31 13.19 22.55
CA VAL A 405 2.58 13.65 21.36
C VAL A 405 2.61 15.18 21.26
N PRO A 406 3.07 15.76 20.15
CA PRO A 406 2.97 17.20 19.88
C PRO A 406 1.55 17.60 19.43
N PRO A 407 1.23 18.90 19.42
CA PRO A 407 0.05 19.41 18.74
C PRO A 407 0.12 19.20 17.21
N VAL A 408 -1.06 19.13 16.58
CA VAL A 408 -1.20 19.16 15.12
C VAL A 408 -1.02 20.58 14.63
N LEU A 409 -0.21 20.74 13.57
CA LEU A 409 0.13 22.03 12.98
C LEU A 409 -0.25 22.08 11.51
N ASN A 410 -0.90 23.18 11.11
CA ASN A 410 -1.14 23.47 9.69
C ASN A 410 0.15 23.95 8.98
N SER A 411 0.05 24.23 7.67
CA SER A 411 1.22 24.59 6.84
C SER A 411 1.92 25.87 7.28
N LYS A 412 1.21 26.75 8.01
CA LYS A 412 1.70 28.03 8.53
C LYS A 412 2.29 27.90 9.95
N GLY A 413 2.31 26.70 10.52
CA GLY A 413 2.76 26.45 11.89
C GLY A 413 1.74 26.89 12.94
N ALA A 414 0.47 27.08 12.58
CA ALA A 414 -0.57 27.34 13.55
C ALA A 414 -1.10 26.04 14.15
N VAL A 415 -1.32 26.03 15.46
CA VAL A 415 -1.91 24.91 16.20
C VAL A 415 -3.36 24.73 15.78
N VAL A 416 -3.71 23.52 15.34
CA VAL A 416 -5.09 23.14 15.08
C VAL A 416 -5.79 22.90 16.41
N LEU A 417 -6.92 23.54 16.63
CA LEU A 417 -7.70 23.43 17.85
C LEU A 417 -8.91 22.51 17.65
N GLU A 418 -9.27 21.81 18.71
CA GLU A 418 -10.53 21.09 18.86
C GLU A 418 -11.67 22.09 19.15
N ALA A 419 -12.93 21.64 19.07
CA ALA A 419 -14.11 22.49 19.31
C ALA A 419 -14.15 23.13 20.71
N ASN A 420 -13.49 22.52 21.70
CA ASN A 420 -13.37 23.04 23.06
C ASN A 420 -12.20 24.04 23.23
N GLY A 421 -11.49 24.39 22.16
CA GLY A 421 -10.35 25.31 22.18
C GLY A 421 -9.01 24.69 22.61
N SER A 422 -8.99 23.40 22.95
CA SER A 422 -7.72 22.69 23.26
C SER A 422 -6.97 22.33 21.97
N PRO A 423 -5.62 22.21 22.00
CA PRO A 423 -4.86 21.72 20.86
C PRO A 423 -5.27 20.30 20.47
N LYS A 424 -5.53 20.09 19.18
CA LYS A 424 -5.60 18.76 18.62
C LYS A 424 -4.22 18.12 18.66
N LEU A 425 -4.10 16.91 19.18
CA LEU A 425 -2.82 16.22 19.35
C LEU A 425 -2.53 15.25 18.19
N ALA A 426 -1.24 15.11 17.88
CA ALA A 426 -0.73 14.04 17.04
C ALA A 426 -0.94 12.66 17.69
N GLN A 427 -0.80 11.59 16.91
CA GLN A 427 -1.09 10.23 17.34
C GLN A 427 0.12 9.32 17.12
N PRO A 428 0.38 8.34 18.01
CA PRO A 428 1.38 7.32 17.74
C PRO A 428 0.97 6.51 16.51
N LEU A 429 1.95 6.19 15.68
CA LEU A 429 1.76 5.34 14.51
C LEU A 429 2.08 3.89 14.89
N ALA A 430 1.28 2.97 14.37
CA ALA A 430 1.51 1.55 14.57
C ALA A 430 2.53 1.00 13.56
N ASP A 431 3.32 0.02 13.99
CA ASP A 431 4.12 -0.83 13.12
C ASP A 431 3.26 -1.93 12.48
N ASN A 432 3.89 -2.83 11.72
CA ASN A 432 3.18 -3.90 11.02
C ASN A 432 2.57 -4.96 11.96
N VAL A 433 2.89 -4.94 13.25
CA VAL A 433 2.34 -5.87 14.26
C VAL A 433 1.37 -5.16 15.22
N GLY A 434 0.94 -3.94 14.90
CA GLY A 434 -0.01 -3.17 15.71
C GLY A 434 0.59 -2.52 16.96
N SER A 435 1.90 -2.64 17.17
CA SER A 435 2.61 -2.00 18.29
C SER A 435 3.01 -0.57 17.91
N ILE A 436 3.33 0.27 18.90
CA ILE A 436 3.78 1.64 18.64
C ILE A 436 5.12 1.57 17.90
N ALA A 437 5.12 2.08 16.66
CA ALA A 437 6.29 2.11 15.81
C ALA A 437 7.40 2.93 16.47
N LEU A 438 8.64 2.51 16.24
CA LEU A 438 9.82 3.22 16.70
C LEU A 438 10.51 3.86 15.50
N THR A 439 10.96 5.09 15.69
CA THR A 439 11.90 5.74 14.78
C THR A 439 13.28 5.08 14.89
N PRO A 440 14.19 5.31 13.92
CA PRO A 440 15.55 4.75 13.94
C PRO A 440 16.38 5.08 15.20
N ASP A 441 16.10 6.20 15.87
CA ASP A 441 16.71 6.59 17.14
C ASP A 441 15.98 6.02 18.38
N GLY A 442 15.04 5.11 18.16
CA GLY A 442 14.27 4.43 19.19
C GLY A 442 13.29 5.34 19.93
N ARG A 443 12.83 6.45 19.35
CA ARG A 443 11.70 7.23 19.89
C ARG A 443 10.38 6.65 19.40
N PRO A 444 9.28 6.73 20.17
CA PRO A 444 7.95 6.44 19.66
C PRO A 444 7.64 7.31 18.45
N PHE A 445 7.23 6.71 17.35
CA PHE A 445 6.93 7.43 16.12
C PHE A 445 5.50 7.97 16.18
N VAL A 446 5.38 9.29 16.14
CA VAL A 446 4.10 10.00 16.16
C VAL A 446 3.86 10.69 14.82
N GLY A 447 2.62 10.62 14.35
CA GLY A 447 2.16 11.23 13.11
C GLY A 447 1.00 12.17 13.37
N GLN A 448 0.84 13.15 12.49
CA GLN A 448 -0.32 14.02 12.46
C GLN A 448 -1.08 13.79 11.15
N PRO A 449 -2.41 13.99 11.14
CA PRO A 449 -3.12 14.10 9.88
C PRO A 449 -2.60 15.33 9.11
N LEU A 450 -2.48 15.20 7.80
CA LEU A 450 -2.29 16.33 6.91
C LEU A 450 -3.56 17.17 6.95
N VAL A 451 -3.42 18.48 7.11
CA VAL A 451 -4.56 19.40 7.24
C VAL A 451 -4.44 20.56 6.25
N THR A 452 -5.57 21.18 5.93
CA THR A 452 -5.60 22.48 5.25
C THR A 452 -5.14 23.60 6.20
N ASP A 453 -4.94 24.80 5.68
CA ASP A 453 -4.66 25.99 6.49
C ASP A 453 -5.77 26.30 7.51
N SER A 454 -7.02 25.91 7.23
CA SER A 454 -8.14 26.04 8.17
C SER A 454 -8.20 24.92 9.22
N GLY A 455 -7.30 23.94 9.17
CA GLY A 455 -7.25 22.80 10.09
C GLY A 455 -8.14 21.62 9.69
N ALA A 456 -8.76 21.64 8.51
CA ALA A 456 -9.56 20.51 8.04
C ALA A 456 -8.66 19.36 7.58
N GLU A 457 -8.97 18.13 8.00
CA GLU A 457 -8.18 16.95 7.63
C GLU A 457 -8.30 16.62 6.14
N ILE A 458 -7.15 16.36 5.52
CA ILE A 458 -7.05 15.93 4.14
C ILE A 458 -7.17 14.41 4.09
N LYS A 459 -8.10 13.95 3.23
CA LYS A 459 -8.43 12.53 3.08
C LYS A 459 -8.08 12.03 1.68
N PHE A 460 -7.46 10.87 1.62
CA PHE A 460 -7.27 10.10 0.40
C PHE A 460 -8.19 8.89 0.41
N LYS A 461 -9.09 8.78 -0.58
CA LYS A 461 -10.09 7.70 -0.66
C LYS A 461 -10.89 7.49 0.64
N GLY A 462 -11.22 8.58 1.33
CA GLY A 462 -11.98 8.57 2.59
C GLY A 462 -11.14 8.35 3.86
N ALA A 463 -9.85 8.01 3.75
CA ALA A 463 -8.94 7.83 4.87
C ALA A 463 -8.03 9.05 5.07
N ASN A 464 -7.72 9.41 6.32
CA ASN A 464 -6.82 10.51 6.62
C ASN A 464 -5.40 10.22 6.11
N VAL A 465 -4.78 11.23 5.50
CA VAL A 465 -3.38 11.15 5.08
C VAL A 465 -2.51 11.52 6.27
N PHE A 466 -1.70 10.58 6.76
CA PHE A 466 -0.79 10.84 7.88
C PHE A 466 0.62 11.20 7.41
N VAL A 467 1.14 12.26 8.01
CA VAL A 467 2.53 12.71 7.90
C VAL A 467 3.22 12.55 9.26
N GLY A 468 4.54 12.58 9.32
CA GLY A 468 5.20 12.62 10.62
C GLY A 468 4.90 13.92 11.36
N ALA A 469 4.80 13.84 12.68
CA ALA A 469 4.64 15.04 13.49
C ALA A 469 5.94 15.87 13.50
N VAL A 470 5.83 17.16 13.80
CA VAL A 470 6.97 18.08 13.82
C VAL A 470 8.12 17.55 14.71
N GLY A 471 9.36 17.66 14.22
CA GLY A 471 10.57 17.19 14.90
C GLY A 471 10.81 15.68 14.84
N MET A 472 9.89 14.91 14.25
CA MET A 472 10.12 13.48 13.99
C MET A 472 11.07 13.30 12.81
N PRO A 473 11.95 12.29 12.82
CA PRO A 473 12.80 11.99 11.67
C PRO A 473 11.96 11.50 10.50
N VAL A 474 12.37 11.85 9.28
CA VAL A 474 11.79 11.27 8.07
C VAL A 474 12.30 9.85 7.93
N VAL A 475 11.39 8.89 7.75
CA VAL A 475 11.72 7.48 7.58
C VAL A 475 11.33 6.97 6.21
N SER A 476 12.10 6.01 5.71
CA SER A 476 11.83 5.30 4.47
C SER A 476 10.70 4.28 4.68
N MET A 477 10.25 3.68 3.59
CA MET A 477 9.26 2.61 3.63
C MET A 477 9.72 1.36 4.42
N THR A 478 11.03 1.20 4.62
CA THR A 478 11.66 0.14 5.43
C THR A 478 11.92 0.58 6.88
N GLY A 479 11.50 1.79 7.27
CA GLY A 479 11.67 2.32 8.61
C GLY A 479 13.05 2.88 8.92
N LYS A 480 13.93 3.06 7.92
CA LYS A 480 15.26 3.65 8.12
C LYS A 480 15.23 5.17 7.98
N ALA A 481 16.17 5.85 8.63
CA ALA A 481 16.29 7.30 8.53
C ALA A 481 16.60 7.73 7.09
N VAL A 482 15.90 8.74 6.61
CA VAL A 482 16.16 9.38 5.32
C VAL A 482 17.07 10.58 5.55
N LYS A 483 18.10 10.68 4.71
CA LYS A 483 19.03 11.81 4.67
C LYS A 483 18.82 12.65 3.42
N SER A 484 19.28 13.89 3.43
CA SER A 484 19.43 14.68 2.22
C SER A 484 20.56 14.12 1.34
N ALA A 485 20.66 14.61 0.10
CA ALA A 485 21.77 14.29 -0.80
C ALA A 485 23.14 14.68 -0.23
N GLU A 486 23.18 15.67 0.66
CA GLU A 486 24.38 16.10 1.38
C GLU A 486 24.68 15.24 2.63
N GLY A 487 23.80 14.31 2.98
CA GLY A 487 23.94 13.44 4.16
C GLY A 487 23.36 14.02 5.45
N SER A 488 22.70 15.17 5.42
CA SER A 488 22.01 15.75 6.58
C SER A 488 20.78 14.92 6.94
N ASN A 489 20.52 14.70 8.23
CA ASN A 489 19.28 14.06 8.66
C ASN A 489 18.09 14.96 8.33
N LEU A 490 17.02 14.36 7.82
CA LEU A 490 15.77 15.06 7.56
C LEU A 490 14.79 14.84 8.70
N GLN A 491 14.06 15.89 9.05
CA GLN A 491 12.96 15.84 10.00
C GLN A 491 11.69 16.43 9.40
N PHE A 492 10.55 15.99 9.90
CA PHE A 492 9.26 16.59 9.61
C PHE A 492 9.16 17.96 10.27
N SER A 493 8.72 18.93 9.48
CA SER A 493 8.36 20.27 9.91
C SER A 493 6.82 20.40 9.88
N TYR A 494 6.30 21.61 9.71
CA TYR A 494 4.87 21.89 9.79
C TYR A 494 4.11 21.21 8.66
N ASN A 495 2.98 20.58 9.00
CA ASN A 495 2.07 19.91 8.08
C ASN A 495 2.74 18.93 7.09
N GLY A 496 3.74 18.17 7.54
CA GLY A 496 4.39 17.13 6.74
C GLY A 496 5.40 17.63 5.70
N THR A 497 5.72 18.92 5.74
CA THR A 497 6.92 19.44 5.07
C THR A 497 8.18 18.88 5.72
N ILE A 498 9.32 18.99 5.05
CA ILE A 498 10.60 18.48 5.56
C ILE A 498 11.63 19.60 5.72
N ALA A 499 12.44 19.50 6.77
CA ALA A 499 13.49 20.43 7.11
C ALA A 499 14.78 19.70 7.52
N ASP A 500 15.89 20.41 7.57
CA ASP A 500 17.09 19.94 8.27
C ASP A 500 16.93 20.08 9.79
N ASN A 501 17.96 19.64 10.52
CA ASN A 501 18.00 19.74 11.99
C ASN A 501 17.97 21.18 12.51
N ASP A 502 18.32 22.18 11.68
CA ASP A 502 18.28 23.60 12.04
C ASP A 502 16.93 24.24 11.67
N GLY A 503 15.96 23.46 11.18
CA GLY A 503 14.61 23.91 10.87
C GLY A 503 14.48 24.56 9.49
N LYS A 504 15.55 24.58 8.68
CA LYS A 504 15.50 25.12 7.33
C LYS A 504 14.74 24.15 6.41
N GLN A 505 13.66 24.64 5.83
CA GLN A 505 12.81 23.83 4.95
C GLN A 505 13.52 23.49 3.62
N TYR A 506 13.28 22.26 3.16
CA TYR A 506 13.68 21.83 1.82
C TYR A 506 12.56 22.08 0.81
N VAL A 507 12.97 22.53 -0.37
CA VAL A 507 12.08 22.75 -1.52
C VAL A 507 12.43 21.81 -2.67
N GLY A 508 11.41 21.42 -3.42
CA GLY A 508 11.53 20.57 -4.59
C GLY A 508 12.18 21.31 -5.74
N THR A 509 12.53 20.56 -6.79
CA THR A 509 13.07 21.10 -8.04
C THR A 509 12.05 21.93 -8.84
N ASP A 510 10.80 21.97 -8.39
CA ASP A 510 9.73 22.84 -8.89
C ASP A 510 9.56 24.12 -8.04
N GLY A 511 10.32 24.24 -6.95
CA GLY A 511 10.29 25.37 -6.02
C GLY A 511 9.15 25.31 -5.00
N ARG A 512 8.42 24.19 -4.91
CA ARG A 512 7.38 23.99 -3.89
C ARG A 512 7.96 23.29 -2.67
N ALA A 513 7.27 23.42 -1.53
CA ALA A 513 7.61 22.63 -0.35
C ALA A 513 7.50 21.13 -0.67
N ILE A 514 8.41 20.34 -0.09
CA ILE A 514 8.38 18.89 -0.25
C ILE A 514 7.51 18.31 0.86
N LEU A 515 6.42 17.64 0.49
CA LEU A 515 5.58 16.91 1.43
C LEU A 515 5.89 15.42 1.37
N VAL A 516 6.05 14.82 2.53
CA VAL A 516 6.31 13.39 2.69
C VAL A 516 5.30 12.82 3.69
N ASN A 517 4.75 11.65 3.41
CA ASN A 517 3.91 10.96 4.40
C ASN A 517 4.77 10.22 5.44
N SER A 518 4.14 9.66 6.47
CA SER A 518 4.86 8.95 7.54
C SER A 518 5.64 7.70 7.08
N ARG A 519 5.50 7.28 5.82
CA ARG A 519 6.15 6.09 5.23
C ARG A 519 7.18 6.45 4.15
N GLY A 520 7.53 7.72 3.99
CA GLY A 520 8.53 8.16 3.01
C GLY A 520 8.02 8.28 1.58
N LEU A 521 6.69 8.28 1.35
CA LEU A 521 6.10 8.54 0.03
C LEU A 521 5.90 10.03 -0.16
N LEU A 522 6.21 10.53 -1.36
CA LEU A 522 6.03 11.93 -1.70
C LEU A 522 4.55 12.23 -1.94
N LEU A 523 4.11 13.39 -1.46
CA LEU A 523 2.76 13.90 -1.63
C LEU A 523 2.76 15.11 -2.54
N ASN A 524 1.65 15.35 -3.22
CA ASN A 524 1.35 16.67 -3.77
C ASN A 524 0.75 17.58 -2.68
N PRO A 525 0.59 18.89 -2.92
CA PRO A 525 0.07 19.81 -1.90
C PRO A 525 -1.37 19.53 -1.45
N VAL A 526 -2.19 18.88 -2.30
CA VAL A 526 -3.56 18.46 -1.94
C VAL A 526 -3.60 17.13 -1.17
N GLY A 527 -2.44 16.53 -0.87
CA GLY A 527 -2.29 15.32 -0.06
C GLY A 527 -2.39 13.99 -0.81
N ASP A 528 -2.56 13.99 -2.13
CA ASP A 528 -2.48 12.76 -2.91
C ASP A 528 -1.02 12.32 -3.06
N LEU A 529 -0.83 11.02 -3.31
CA LEU A 529 0.48 10.48 -3.65
C LEU A 529 0.99 11.11 -4.94
N LEU A 530 2.25 11.56 -4.92
CA LEU A 530 2.94 11.97 -6.13
C LEU A 530 3.27 10.70 -6.95
N LEU A 531 2.73 10.61 -8.16
CA LEU A 531 2.83 9.40 -8.99
C LEU A 531 3.92 9.52 -10.05
N ASP A 532 4.60 8.41 -10.33
CA ASP A 532 5.51 8.26 -11.46
C ASP A 532 4.75 8.13 -12.79
N ARG A 533 5.49 8.05 -13.90
CA ARG A 533 4.93 7.90 -15.25
C ARG A 533 4.03 6.66 -15.39
N LYS A 534 4.26 5.61 -14.59
CA LYS A 534 3.49 4.36 -14.60
C LYS A 534 2.32 4.37 -13.60
N GLY A 535 2.07 5.51 -12.95
CA GLY A 535 0.98 5.66 -11.98
C GLY A 535 1.28 5.06 -10.61
N LYS A 536 2.54 4.72 -10.28
CA LYS A 536 2.93 4.23 -8.96
C LYS A 536 3.48 5.36 -8.10
N ALA A 537 3.34 5.24 -6.78
CA ALA A 537 3.80 6.27 -5.85
C ALA A 537 5.33 6.42 -5.87
N VAL A 538 5.77 7.68 -5.90
CA VAL A 538 7.18 8.06 -5.80
C VAL A 538 7.57 8.15 -4.33
N ARG A 539 8.82 7.77 -4.02
CA ARG A 539 9.35 7.79 -2.66
C ARG A 539 10.75 8.38 -2.60
N VAL A 540 11.16 8.73 -1.39
CA VAL A 540 12.53 9.15 -1.08
C VAL A 540 13.32 7.95 -0.57
N ALA A 541 14.46 7.67 -1.20
CA ALA A 541 15.42 6.66 -0.76
C ALA A 541 16.24 7.17 0.44
N GLU A 542 16.88 6.26 1.17
CA GLU A 542 17.62 6.56 2.41
C GLU A 542 18.71 7.64 2.25
N ASN A 543 19.29 7.76 1.05
CA ASN A 543 20.31 8.74 0.68
C ASN A 543 19.76 10.06 0.11
N GLY A 544 18.44 10.26 0.13
CA GLY A 544 17.78 11.46 -0.40
C GLY A 544 17.50 11.41 -1.90
N ASN A 545 17.84 10.32 -2.60
CA ASN A 545 17.46 10.16 -4.01
C ASN A 545 15.96 9.93 -4.15
N VAL A 546 15.36 10.54 -5.17
CA VAL A 546 13.96 10.30 -5.49
C VAL A 546 13.86 9.13 -6.46
N VAL A 547 13.06 8.13 -6.10
CA VAL A 547 12.91 6.89 -6.86
C VAL A 547 11.44 6.62 -7.19
N ASP A 548 11.23 6.00 -8.35
CA ASP A 548 9.92 5.59 -8.83
C ASP A 548 9.35 4.40 -8.03
N GLY A 549 8.13 3.95 -8.39
CA GLY A 549 7.47 2.84 -7.70
C GLY A 549 8.17 1.48 -7.87
N SER A 550 9.18 1.38 -8.73
CA SER A 550 10.06 0.21 -8.87
C SER A 550 11.40 0.37 -8.14
N GLY A 551 11.66 1.53 -7.53
CA GLY A 551 12.93 1.84 -6.86
C GLY A 551 14.02 2.36 -7.79
N LYS A 552 13.70 2.68 -9.05
CA LYS A 552 14.65 3.29 -9.99
C LYS A 552 14.68 4.80 -9.80
N GLU A 553 15.87 5.38 -9.83
CA GLU A 553 16.06 6.83 -9.72
C GLU A 553 15.34 7.61 -10.82
N ILE A 554 14.61 8.64 -10.41
CA ILE A 554 13.99 9.61 -11.30
C ILE A 554 15.04 10.65 -11.66
N LYS A 555 15.19 10.93 -12.95
CA LYS A 555 16.25 11.79 -13.49
C LYS A 555 15.66 13.00 -14.20
N SER A 556 16.33 14.13 -14.06
CA SER A 556 16.09 15.32 -14.89
C SER A 556 16.45 15.06 -16.36
N LEU A 557 16.08 15.97 -17.26
CA LEU A 557 16.48 15.92 -18.68
C LEU A 557 18.00 15.84 -18.86
N THR A 558 18.78 16.45 -17.97
CA THR A 558 20.26 16.38 -18.02
C THR A 558 20.81 15.01 -17.63
N GLY A 559 19.98 14.10 -17.13
CA GLY A 559 20.39 12.78 -16.64
C GLY A 559 20.83 12.76 -15.18
N LYS A 560 20.84 13.91 -14.49
CA LYS A 560 21.06 14.00 -13.05
C LYS A 560 19.84 13.50 -12.29
N THR A 561 20.06 12.67 -11.29
CA THR A 561 19.03 12.17 -10.37
C THR A 561 18.40 13.33 -9.60
N LEU A 562 17.09 13.30 -9.46
CA LEU A 562 16.34 14.24 -8.62
C LEU A 562 16.50 13.81 -7.16
N THR A 563 16.79 14.77 -6.28
CA THR A 563 17.13 14.50 -4.89
C THR A 563 16.48 15.50 -3.95
N ILE A 564 16.44 15.14 -2.66
CA ILE A 564 16.17 16.07 -1.57
C ILE A 564 17.48 16.76 -1.20
N SER A 565 17.63 18.03 -1.58
CA SER A 565 18.88 18.78 -1.40
C SER A 565 18.61 20.19 -0.94
N SER A 566 19.46 20.70 -0.04
CA SER A 566 19.38 22.09 0.45
C SER A 566 19.83 23.09 -0.61
N THR A 567 20.44 22.60 -1.68
CA THR A 567 20.90 23.35 -2.84
C THR A 567 19.98 23.22 -4.05
N ASN A 568 18.83 22.55 -3.88
CA ASN A 568 17.83 22.41 -4.94
C ASN A 568 17.46 23.80 -5.50
N LYS A 569 17.62 23.93 -6.81
CA LYS A 569 17.15 25.07 -7.58
C LYS A 569 15.97 24.64 -8.42
N THR A 570 15.09 25.58 -8.75
CA THR A 570 14.04 25.35 -9.73
C THR A 570 14.67 24.92 -11.06
N ILE A 571 14.30 23.74 -11.55
CA ILE A 571 14.78 23.21 -12.82
C ILE A 571 13.84 23.71 -13.92
N SER A 572 14.27 24.73 -14.67
CA SER A 572 13.68 25.06 -15.96
C SER A 572 14.04 24.00 -17.00
N ILE A 573 13.14 23.74 -17.94
CA ILE A 573 13.39 22.81 -19.03
C ILE A 573 13.99 23.56 -20.22
N LYS A 574 15.15 23.09 -20.70
CA LYS A 574 15.75 23.57 -21.95
C LYS A 574 15.90 22.42 -22.93
N ILE A 575 15.44 22.61 -24.17
CA ILE A 575 15.60 21.66 -25.28
C ILE A 575 16.27 22.41 -26.43
N GLY A 576 17.40 21.91 -26.93
CA GLY A 576 18.20 22.62 -27.94
C GLY A 576 18.71 23.98 -27.46
N GLY A 577 19.00 24.14 -26.16
CA GLY A 577 19.48 25.40 -25.55
C GLY A 577 18.39 26.45 -25.27
N LYS A 578 17.16 26.20 -25.72
CA LYS A 578 16.00 27.10 -25.64
C LYS A 578 15.07 26.71 -24.48
N GLU A 579 14.57 27.70 -23.74
CA GLU A 579 13.70 27.47 -22.58
C GLU A 579 12.27 27.11 -23.01
N ILE A 580 11.73 26.06 -22.43
CA ILE A 580 10.40 25.58 -22.76
C ILE A 580 9.36 26.28 -21.88
N LEU A 581 8.27 26.70 -22.52
CA LEU A 581 7.15 27.38 -21.88
C LEU A 581 5.93 26.46 -21.83
N ALA A 582 5.13 26.61 -20.79
CA ALA A 582 3.82 25.98 -20.68
C ALA A 582 2.86 26.57 -21.75
N PRO A 583 1.71 25.93 -22.03
CA PRO A 583 0.71 26.46 -22.95
C PRO A 583 0.28 27.91 -22.65
N ASN A 584 0.27 28.30 -21.37
CA ASN A 584 -0.04 29.67 -20.93
C ASN A 584 1.13 30.67 -21.06
N GLY A 585 2.27 30.25 -21.64
CA GLY A 585 3.45 31.09 -21.83
C GLY A 585 4.35 31.25 -20.60
N LYS A 586 4.00 30.66 -19.45
CA LYS A 586 4.88 30.68 -18.27
C LYS A 586 6.00 29.64 -18.40
N ALA A 587 7.14 29.86 -17.73
CA ALA A 587 8.21 28.86 -17.68
C ALA A 587 7.70 27.54 -17.08
N VAL A 588 8.14 26.41 -17.63
CA VAL A 588 7.87 25.10 -17.03
C VAL A 588 8.91 24.73 -15.98
N ARG A 589 8.48 23.97 -14.99
CA ARG A 589 9.30 23.43 -13.91
C ARG A 589 9.12 21.92 -13.79
N VAL A 590 10.13 21.25 -13.24
CA VAL A 590 10.13 19.79 -13.06
C VAL A 590 9.94 19.46 -11.59
N ALA A 591 8.84 18.77 -11.27
CA ALA A 591 8.60 18.23 -9.94
C ALA A 591 9.48 17.00 -9.67
N LEU A 592 9.53 16.55 -8.42
CA LEU A 592 10.38 15.43 -8.00
C LEU A 592 10.01 14.08 -8.64
N ASN A 593 8.78 13.91 -9.13
CA ASN A 593 8.37 12.75 -9.94
C ASN A 593 8.75 12.86 -11.43
N GLY A 594 9.42 13.94 -11.84
CA GLY A 594 9.74 14.22 -13.23
C GLY A 594 8.56 14.80 -14.04
N GLN A 595 7.40 15.05 -13.41
CA GLN A 595 6.26 15.68 -14.09
C GLN A 595 6.52 17.17 -14.30
N VAL A 596 5.97 17.69 -15.39
CA VAL A 596 6.06 19.09 -15.78
C VAL A 596 4.90 19.90 -15.22
N PHE A 597 5.22 20.99 -14.53
CA PHE A 597 4.29 21.99 -14.02
C PHE A 597 4.64 23.34 -14.61
N ASP A 598 3.71 24.30 -14.62
CA ASP A 598 4.06 25.69 -14.90
C ASP A 598 4.67 26.36 -13.65
N ALA A 599 5.20 27.56 -13.82
CA ALA A 599 5.76 28.34 -12.71
C ALA A 599 4.74 28.74 -11.63
N GLY A 600 3.44 28.60 -11.90
CA GLY A 600 2.36 28.81 -10.94
C GLY A 600 1.93 27.54 -10.20
N GLY A 601 2.55 26.39 -10.47
CA GLY A 601 2.20 25.11 -9.84
C GLY A 601 1.03 24.37 -10.49
N PHE A 602 0.56 24.81 -11.66
CA PHE A 602 -0.46 24.09 -12.42
C PHE A 602 0.16 22.96 -13.23
N GLN A 603 -0.53 21.82 -13.30
CA GLN A 603 -0.06 20.70 -14.13
C GLN A 603 0.00 21.11 -15.60
N VAL A 604 1.07 20.73 -16.30
CA VAL A 604 1.10 20.81 -17.76
C VAL A 604 0.70 19.45 -18.32
N LEU A 605 -0.38 19.44 -19.08
CA LEU A 605 -1.00 18.23 -19.61
C LEU A 605 -0.86 18.20 -21.13
N ALA A 606 -0.75 17.01 -21.69
CA ALA A 606 -0.86 16.79 -23.13
C ALA A 606 -2.29 17.10 -23.59
N ALA A 607 -2.50 17.21 -24.91
CA ALA A 607 -3.81 17.53 -25.49
C ALA A 607 -4.91 16.52 -25.09
N ASN A 608 -4.55 15.24 -24.92
CA ASN A 608 -5.43 14.18 -24.42
C ASN A 608 -5.73 14.26 -22.91
N GLY A 609 -5.14 15.22 -22.19
CA GLY A 609 -5.30 15.39 -20.75
C GLY A 609 -4.33 14.62 -19.88
N ASN A 610 -3.42 13.83 -20.44
CA ASN A 610 -2.47 13.06 -19.66
C ASN A 610 -1.32 13.95 -19.13
N PRO A 611 -0.79 13.65 -17.94
CA PRO A 611 0.41 14.31 -17.43
C PRO A 611 1.62 14.16 -18.36
N ILE A 612 2.44 15.21 -18.41
CA ILE A 612 3.70 15.23 -19.17
C ILE A 612 4.87 15.04 -18.21
N PHE A 613 5.83 14.20 -18.60
CA PHE A 613 7.03 13.90 -17.86
C PHE A 613 8.29 14.22 -18.68
N VAL A 614 9.40 14.41 -17.97
CA VAL A 614 10.73 14.43 -18.59
C VAL A 614 11.22 13.01 -18.86
N ASP A 615 11.85 12.80 -20.01
CA ASP A 615 12.57 11.56 -20.32
C ASP A 615 14.06 11.87 -20.52
N SER A 616 14.87 11.43 -19.56
CA SER A 616 16.31 11.69 -19.56
C SER A 616 17.08 10.92 -20.64
N VAL A 617 16.50 9.83 -21.16
CA VAL A 617 17.11 8.98 -22.19
C VAL A 617 16.83 9.58 -23.56
N LYS A 618 15.57 9.93 -23.83
CA LYS A 618 15.16 10.59 -25.08
C LYS A 618 15.52 12.07 -25.14
N LYS A 619 15.93 12.67 -24.01
CA LYS A 619 16.19 14.11 -23.86
C LYS A 619 15.00 14.97 -24.31
N SER A 620 13.79 14.50 -24.01
CA SER A 620 12.54 15.09 -24.48
C SER A 620 11.44 15.06 -23.42
N LEU A 621 10.33 15.73 -23.71
CA LEU A 621 9.09 15.60 -22.95
C LEU A 621 8.27 14.43 -23.51
N VAL A 622 7.66 13.66 -22.63
CA VAL A 622 6.84 12.49 -22.99
C VAL A 622 5.54 12.42 -22.18
N ASP A 623 4.53 11.75 -22.71
CA ASP A 623 3.34 11.40 -21.94
C ASP A 623 3.51 10.12 -21.10
N THR A 624 2.43 9.65 -20.50
CA THR A 624 2.39 8.41 -19.71
C THR A 624 2.75 7.15 -20.50
N SER A 625 2.53 7.13 -21.82
CA SER A 625 2.94 6.02 -22.70
C SER A 625 4.42 6.08 -23.08
N GLY A 626 5.09 7.20 -22.80
CA GLY A 626 6.45 7.47 -23.27
C GLY A 626 6.50 8.05 -24.68
N SER A 627 5.36 8.45 -25.25
CA SER A 627 5.29 9.11 -26.56
C SER A 627 5.77 10.56 -26.44
N ALA A 628 6.54 11.02 -27.42
CA ALA A 628 7.12 12.36 -27.37
C ALA A 628 6.05 13.46 -27.50
N ILE A 629 6.15 14.48 -26.64
CA ILE A 629 5.34 15.68 -26.72
C ILE A 629 6.01 16.72 -27.60
N LYS A 630 5.25 17.27 -28.54
CA LYS A 630 5.72 18.35 -29.41
C LYS A 630 5.84 19.66 -28.63
N VAL A 631 6.91 20.39 -28.93
CA VAL A 631 7.07 21.80 -28.58
C VAL A 631 6.74 22.60 -29.84
N GLY A 632 5.69 23.41 -29.78
CA GLY A 632 5.23 24.24 -30.89
C GLY A 632 5.93 25.60 -30.94
N ASP A 633 5.33 26.51 -31.70
CA ASP A 633 5.87 27.86 -31.91
C ASP A 633 6.05 28.62 -30.60
N GLY A 634 7.09 29.44 -30.55
CA GLY A 634 7.45 30.19 -29.34
C GLY A 634 7.93 29.32 -28.17
N GLN A 635 8.39 28.09 -28.44
CA GLN A 635 8.90 27.13 -27.43
C GLN A 635 7.82 26.66 -26.44
N LYS A 636 6.54 26.75 -26.81
CA LYS A 636 5.43 26.32 -25.96
C LYS A 636 5.16 24.83 -26.10
N VAL A 637 4.96 24.14 -24.99
CA VAL A 637 4.46 22.76 -24.99
C VAL A 637 3.08 22.73 -25.65
N VAL A 638 2.88 21.84 -26.62
CA VAL A 638 1.56 21.62 -27.23
C VAL A 638 0.70 20.81 -26.26
N GLY A 639 -0.30 21.45 -25.67
CA GLY A 639 -1.13 20.85 -24.64
C GLY A 639 -2.05 21.85 -23.94
N ARG A 640 -2.44 21.54 -22.72
CA ARG A 640 -3.32 22.40 -21.90
C ARG A 640 -2.81 22.50 -20.46
N ILE A 641 -3.26 23.54 -19.76
CA ILE A 641 -3.04 23.69 -18.32
C ILE A 641 -4.10 22.88 -17.58
N GLY A 642 -3.67 22.06 -16.63
CA GLY A 642 -4.52 21.28 -15.76
C GLY A 642 -5.03 22.07 -14.55
N LYS A 643 -5.55 21.36 -13.56
CA LYS A 643 -5.99 21.98 -12.30
C LYS A 643 -4.79 22.50 -11.50
N ALA A 644 -5.02 23.55 -10.71
CA ALA A 644 -4.12 23.93 -9.64
C ALA A 644 -4.00 22.74 -8.68
N THR A 645 -2.79 22.36 -8.31
CA THR A 645 -2.55 21.43 -7.21
C THR A 645 -2.07 22.21 -5.99
N ASN A 646 -2.66 23.38 -5.73
CA ASN A 646 -2.23 24.27 -4.63
C ASN A 646 -2.42 23.62 -3.27
#